data_AF-A0A8T1BRX6-F1
#
_entry.id   AF-A0A8T1BRX6-F1
#
_cell.length_a   1.000
_cell.length_b   1.000
_cell.length_c   1.000
_cell.angle_alpha   90.00
_cell.angle_beta   90.00
_cell.angle_gamma   90.00
#
_symmetry.space_group_name_H-M   'P 1'
#
loop_
_entity.id
_entity.type
_entity.pdbx_description
1 polymer ?
#
loop_
_entity_poly.entity_id
_entity_poly.type
_entity_poly.pdbx_seq_one_letter_code
_entity_poly.pdbx_strand_id
1 'polypeptide(L)'
;MLWRWHRWPTGSAARLSRRKSSSSAINTSTCSRYASSSANIATQSDDQRERRVFSGIQPTGTPHLGNYCGAIAKWVALQESSRTSTSSYSDDVPPTRLYSVVDLHALTVPFDAQRMPDQVHSMVAALLGAGLDPTRNILFRQSDVAAHAELAWLLSCITPLGWLQRMTQFKQKAAAAKTESSLGLLSYPVLMAADILLYRATHVPVGEDQQQHLELTRMIATTFNDRFGSNRPGGKEVLPKPFPMVEEDTTTLTGAQRRSLARIMSLRDPTKKMSKSDKSKLSRIELTDSADDIRKKVRKATTDAISGIYYDREERPGVSNLLDIASAVTGQSVAQLEAHYADHGTGAFKDSVADAVIAKVCPIGERIKQYEADHEYIDKVLADGAAQASELAAVTMQDVKEVMGLTSRGLCLAQGLCSCPNGWSGPDCSLASCPLGEAWSDQVVATDNGHNLAPCSNRGECELDTGTCTCDSGFTGAACERMTCTCNGHGSCKSMAKYALMKDPGRGTIYPYDNNWDAHKIYGCVCDPGYTGSNCVERLCPVGDDPLTGTLIDPNGIQRNEKQRINCKATSGSFTLTFAGYTTEPISADDSAKTVRDKLVALPSVTAATVTFGGITLTACTAIGNDISIEFTQDFGDLPNMSGNSAGLVHSTPSTTPTLTFTTVTQGTKENLPCSRRGMCDPATGVCMCYPNYFSSDGNGAIGQRGDCGFVSGTVTACPGEIACSGKGTCRGPPTYDCICNEGFTGGDCTERLCPKGRSWFDRPTEAPDTAHALVECSNAGECDRTKGECVCLAGFTGAACNRMVCPNDCSGHGTCYTMEQLAKRATVNGETMAFTYGAVPNKKETWEYDMVQGCLCSPGWEGHDCSLRSCPTGDDPMTLRQQNEVQLLVCKGNSGFFTLKFRDAATPQLPFNVPAASLARALEALATVGKVSVTYSTDTNGVTGSPACNTAGSNIMRIDFLTNFGDLPPLRWVLDGALTLTISVDGVGGSVRGTKEDAVCSNRGICSHLTGVCRCTYGFTSSDGFGGEGDRGDCGYMEPIYITSAAQQANAV
;
A
#
# COMPACT_ATOMS: atom_id res chain seq x y z
N MET A 1 -47.54 -19.55 10.55
CA MET A 1 -47.83 -20.93 10.08
C MET A 1 -46.70 -21.30 9.12
N LEU A 2 -45.79 -22.20 9.51
CA LEU A 2 -45.76 -23.62 9.09
C LEU A 2 -45.36 -23.70 7.60
N TRP A 3 -44.19 -24.18 7.14
CA TRP A 3 -43.46 -25.46 7.32
C TRP A 3 -42.00 -25.25 6.81
N ARG A 4 -40.88 -25.73 7.38
CA ARG A 4 -40.36 -27.08 7.71
C ARG A 4 -39.92 -27.99 6.53
N TRP A 5 -38.58 -28.22 6.50
CA TRP A 5 -37.78 -29.45 6.22
C TRP A 5 -37.52 -29.94 4.78
N HIS A 6 -36.22 -30.17 4.42
CA HIS A 6 -35.59 -31.51 4.48
C HIS A 6 -34.06 -31.53 4.27
N ARG A 7 -33.47 -32.61 4.81
CA ARG A 7 -32.03 -33.00 4.90
C ARG A 7 -31.55 -33.79 3.67
N TRP A 8 -30.24 -33.68 3.39
CA TRP A 8 -29.20 -34.67 2.97
C TRP A 8 -29.59 -35.99 2.28
N PRO A 9 -28.75 -36.48 1.33
CA PRO A 9 -27.82 -37.56 1.71
C PRO A 9 -26.43 -37.56 1.00
N THR A 10 -25.54 -38.35 1.60
CA THR A 10 -24.17 -38.77 1.24
C THR A 10 -24.08 -39.75 0.06
N GLY A 11 -22.92 -39.83 -0.61
CA GLY A 11 -22.53 -40.97 -1.48
C GLY A 11 -21.10 -40.89 -2.06
N SER A 12 -20.23 -41.80 -1.60
CA SER A 12 -18.88 -42.18 -2.09
C SER A 12 -18.93 -42.82 -3.50
N ALA A 13 -17.89 -43.18 -4.29
CA ALA A 13 -16.44 -43.36 -4.18
C ALA A 13 -15.86 -43.56 -5.61
N ALA A 14 -14.56 -43.35 -5.86
CA ALA A 14 -13.68 -44.28 -6.60
C ALA A 14 -12.19 -43.84 -6.58
N ARG A 15 -11.31 -44.81 -6.25
CA ARG A 15 -9.83 -44.75 -6.23
C ARG A 15 -9.24 -45.27 -7.54
N LEU A 16 -8.01 -44.83 -7.88
CA LEU A 16 -7.00 -45.67 -8.56
C LEU A 16 -5.55 -45.27 -8.19
N SER A 17 -4.99 -46.08 -7.28
CA SER A 17 -3.63 -46.66 -7.14
C SER A 17 -2.31 -45.96 -7.60
N ARG A 18 -1.46 -45.73 -6.57
CA ARG A 18 -0.01 -46.04 -6.38
C ARG A 18 1.06 -45.60 -7.41
N ARG A 19 2.07 -44.88 -6.90
CA ARG A 19 3.43 -45.41 -6.62
C ARG A 19 4.16 -44.57 -5.56
N LYS A 20 4.74 -45.25 -4.58
CA LYS A 20 5.72 -44.72 -3.60
C LYS A 20 7.12 -44.91 -4.20
N SER A 21 7.97 -43.89 -4.09
CA SER A 21 9.42 -44.06 -3.99
C SER A 21 9.96 -43.14 -2.89
N SER A 22 10.46 -43.76 -1.83
CA SER A 22 11.20 -43.17 -0.73
C SER A 22 12.57 -42.70 -1.20
N SER A 23 12.96 -41.47 -0.87
CA SER A 23 14.36 -41.17 -0.55
C SER A 23 14.39 -40.04 0.49
N SER A 24 15.15 -40.34 1.53
CA SER A 24 15.48 -39.53 2.70
C SER A 24 16.27 -38.28 2.31
N ALA A 25 15.78 -37.10 2.70
CA ALA A 25 16.56 -35.87 2.73
C ALA A 25 16.54 -35.30 4.15
N ILE A 26 17.74 -35.18 4.70
CA ILE A 26 18.06 -34.63 6.01
C ILE A 26 17.76 -33.12 5.99
N ASN A 27 16.96 -32.67 6.95
CA ASN A 27 16.48 -31.31 7.06
C ASN A 27 17.57 -30.43 7.69
N THR A 28 18.19 -29.56 6.90
CA THR A 28 19.02 -28.45 7.38
C THR A 28 18.43 -27.15 6.84
N SER A 29 17.49 -26.58 7.58
CA SER A 29 16.93 -25.25 7.31
C SER A 29 16.83 -24.47 8.62
N THR A 30 17.89 -23.74 8.93
CA THR A 30 17.92 -22.77 10.03
C THR A 30 18.83 -21.60 9.69
N CYS A 31 18.52 -20.90 8.58
CA CYS A 31 18.99 -19.53 8.29
C CYS A 31 18.28 -19.00 7.03
N SER A 32 16.98 -18.68 7.12
CA SER A 32 16.28 -17.95 6.04
C SER A 32 14.93 -17.32 6.48
N ARG A 33 14.81 -16.83 7.72
CA ARG A 33 13.56 -16.19 8.20
C ARG A 33 13.71 -14.79 8.80
N TYR A 34 14.86 -14.14 8.62
CA TYR A 34 15.11 -12.82 9.22
C TYR A 34 15.24 -11.64 8.24
N ALA A 35 15.07 -11.86 6.92
CA ALA A 35 15.19 -10.78 5.93
C ALA A 35 13.84 -10.16 5.48
N SER A 36 12.70 -10.70 5.90
CA SER A 36 11.39 -10.36 5.30
C SER A 36 10.50 -9.42 6.14
N SER A 37 10.92 -8.96 7.32
CA SER A 37 10.10 -8.07 8.17
C SER A 37 10.57 -6.61 8.22
N SER A 38 11.77 -6.28 7.72
CA SER A 38 12.36 -4.94 7.87
C SER A 38 12.13 -3.99 6.68
N ALA A 39 11.54 -4.46 5.58
CA ALA A 39 11.38 -3.70 4.33
C ALA A 39 10.09 -2.86 4.24
N ASN A 40 9.18 -2.90 5.23
CA ASN A 40 7.81 -2.36 5.11
C ASN A 40 7.53 -1.05 5.88
N ILE A 41 8.53 -0.28 6.31
CA ILE A 41 8.29 0.95 7.12
C ILE A 41 8.77 2.25 6.44
N ALA A 42 9.35 2.19 5.23
CA ALA A 42 10.00 3.36 4.62
C ALA A 42 9.11 4.28 3.75
N THR A 43 7.80 4.06 3.65
CA THR A 43 6.91 4.85 2.77
C THR A 43 5.58 5.19 3.44
N GLN A 44 5.53 6.24 4.26
CA GLN A 44 4.24 6.85 4.61
C GLN A 44 4.34 8.38 4.48
N SER A 45 3.63 8.93 3.48
CA SER A 45 3.23 10.32 3.47
C SER A 45 2.45 10.64 4.75
N ASP A 46 2.42 11.93 5.15
CA ASP A 46 1.76 12.40 6.38
C ASP A 46 0.23 12.14 6.43
N ASP A 47 -0.33 11.45 5.42
CA ASP A 47 -1.76 11.15 5.24
C ASP A 47 -2.10 9.63 5.27
N GLN A 48 -1.18 8.75 5.67
CA GLN A 48 -1.43 7.29 5.76
C GLN A 48 -0.77 6.62 6.98
N ARG A 49 -0.95 7.17 8.18
CA ARG A 49 -0.38 6.54 9.40
C ARG A 49 -1.12 5.25 9.79
N GLU A 50 -0.41 4.30 10.38
CA GLU A 50 -1.04 3.12 10.97
C GLU A 50 -1.79 3.50 12.27
N ARG A 51 -3.02 3.00 12.45
CA ARG A 51 -3.76 3.19 13.72
C ARG A 51 -3.12 2.34 14.82
N ARG A 52 -2.59 2.98 15.88
CA ARG A 52 -1.97 2.31 17.04
C ARG A 52 -2.70 2.59 18.33
N VAL A 53 -3.06 1.55 19.07
CA VAL A 53 -3.75 1.63 20.36
C VAL A 53 -2.81 1.21 21.48
N PHE A 54 -2.65 2.06 22.50
CA PHE A 54 -1.87 1.73 23.70
C PHE A 54 -2.76 1.76 24.95
N SER A 55 -2.68 0.74 25.80
CA SER A 55 -3.35 0.74 27.11
C SER A 55 -2.51 0.09 28.20
N GLY A 56 -2.48 0.70 29.38
CA GLY A 56 -1.74 0.23 30.54
C GLY A 56 -2.65 -0.27 31.67
N ILE A 57 -2.24 -1.35 32.36
CA ILE A 57 -2.91 -1.87 33.56
C ILE A 57 -1.95 -2.13 34.71
N GLN A 58 -2.29 -1.66 35.91
CA GLN A 58 -1.46 -1.87 37.09
C GLN A 58 -1.55 -3.32 37.60
N PRO A 59 -0.43 -3.98 37.92
CA PRO A 59 -0.41 -5.32 38.51
C PRO A 59 -0.91 -5.26 39.96
N THR A 60 -2.22 -5.33 40.13
CA THR A 60 -2.90 -5.22 41.43
C THR A 60 -3.50 -6.56 41.88
N GLY A 61 -2.90 -7.67 41.46
CA GLY A 61 -3.44 -9.03 41.63
C GLY A 61 -4.73 -9.28 40.83
N THR A 62 -5.48 -10.32 41.18
CA THR A 62 -6.67 -10.78 40.44
C THR A 62 -7.68 -9.65 40.18
N PRO A 63 -8.04 -9.39 38.90
CA PRO A 63 -9.06 -8.40 38.56
C PRO A 63 -10.45 -8.75 39.12
N HIS A 64 -11.26 -7.72 39.39
CA HIS A 64 -12.68 -7.89 39.70
C HIS A 64 -13.56 -7.58 38.48
N LEU A 65 -14.84 -7.94 38.57
CA LEU A 65 -15.82 -7.77 37.50
C LEU A 65 -15.87 -6.32 36.97
N GLY A 66 -15.74 -5.33 37.85
CA GLY A 66 -15.63 -3.93 37.42
C GLY A 66 -14.40 -3.61 36.54
N ASN A 67 -13.24 -4.23 36.76
CA ASN A 67 -12.08 -4.07 35.87
C ASN A 67 -12.32 -4.76 34.52
N TYR A 68 -12.97 -5.93 34.56
CA TYR A 68 -13.30 -6.69 33.37
C TYR A 68 -14.26 -5.91 32.45
N CYS A 69 -15.42 -5.51 32.95
CA CYS A 69 -16.41 -4.77 32.16
C CYS A 69 -15.92 -3.37 31.76
N GLY A 70 -15.09 -2.72 32.60
CA GLY A 70 -14.63 -1.35 32.35
C GLY A 70 -13.54 -1.24 31.28
N ALA A 71 -12.64 -2.23 31.18
CA ALA A 71 -11.46 -2.18 30.32
C ALA A 71 -11.18 -3.50 29.57
N ILE A 72 -11.01 -4.62 30.29
CA ILE A 72 -10.51 -5.87 29.70
C ILE A 72 -11.46 -6.43 28.62
N ALA A 73 -12.76 -6.40 28.87
CA ALA A 73 -13.77 -6.84 27.91
C ALA A 73 -13.75 -5.99 26.62
N LYS A 74 -13.41 -4.69 26.73
CA LYS A 74 -13.23 -3.81 25.59
C LYS A 74 -11.99 -4.19 24.79
N TRP A 75 -10.88 -4.53 25.43
CA TRP A 75 -9.67 -4.98 24.75
C TRP A 75 -9.89 -6.27 23.96
N VAL A 76 -10.57 -7.24 24.59
CA VAL A 76 -10.97 -8.48 23.92
C VAL A 76 -11.93 -8.21 22.76
N ALA A 77 -12.86 -7.27 22.89
CA ALA A 77 -13.75 -6.90 21.78
C ALA A 77 -13.00 -6.16 20.66
N LEU A 78 -12.07 -5.26 21.01
CA LEU A 78 -11.26 -4.50 20.07
C LEU A 78 -10.41 -5.43 19.21
N GLN A 79 -9.96 -6.56 19.75
CA GLN A 79 -9.18 -7.53 18.97
C GLN A 79 -9.98 -8.07 17.78
N GLU A 80 -11.31 -8.21 17.90
CA GLU A 80 -12.24 -8.73 16.87
C GLU A 80 -12.75 -7.69 15.87
N SER A 81 -12.56 -6.40 16.14
CA SER A 81 -12.88 -5.34 15.18
C SER A 81 -11.91 -5.40 13.99
N SER A 82 -12.34 -6.03 12.90
CA SER A 82 -11.71 -5.93 11.59
C SER A 82 -12.40 -4.79 10.85
N ARG A 83 -11.63 -3.75 10.50
CA ARG A 83 -12.04 -2.61 9.66
C ARG A 83 -13.24 -1.81 10.21
N THR A 84 -12.97 -0.61 10.70
CA THR A 84 -14.05 0.37 10.88
C THR A 84 -13.59 1.74 10.46
N SER A 85 -14.26 2.25 9.43
CA SER A 85 -13.98 3.50 8.76
C SER A 85 -14.33 4.67 9.68
N THR A 86 -13.40 5.59 9.87
CA THR A 86 -13.68 7.04 9.94
C THR A 86 -12.36 7.77 9.73
N SER A 87 -12.13 8.21 8.49
CA SER A 87 -11.21 9.27 8.02
C SER A 87 -9.73 9.28 8.46
N SER A 88 -8.84 9.52 7.49
CA SER A 88 -7.40 9.90 7.60
C SER A 88 -6.35 8.81 7.92
N TYR A 89 -6.71 7.53 8.01
CA TYR A 89 -5.74 6.44 8.22
C TYR A 89 -6.01 5.26 7.25
N SER A 90 -4.96 4.51 6.87
CA SER A 90 -5.06 3.46 5.83
C SER A 90 -6.03 2.33 6.22
N ASP A 91 -7.03 2.05 5.39
CA ASP A 91 -8.07 1.03 5.64
C ASP A 91 -7.61 -0.43 5.39
N ASP A 92 -6.37 -0.64 4.93
CA ASP A 92 -5.83 -1.93 4.47
C ASP A 92 -5.03 -2.72 5.52
N VAL A 93 -4.63 -2.11 6.65
CA VAL A 93 -3.79 -2.73 7.70
C VAL A 93 -4.54 -2.81 9.04
N PRO A 94 -4.64 -3.98 9.70
CA PRO A 94 -5.24 -4.07 11.03
C PRO A 94 -4.44 -3.26 12.05
N PRO A 95 -5.09 -2.58 13.03
CA PRO A 95 -4.38 -1.70 13.96
C PRO A 95 -3.46 -2.48 14.89
N THR A 96 -2.23 -2.01 15.10
CA THR A 96 -1.34 -2.52 16.15
C THR A 96 -1.88 -2.14 17.53
N ARG A 97 -1.97 -3.12 18.43
CA ARG A 97 -2.53 -2.98 19.79
C ARG A 97 -1.50 -3.39 20.83
N LEU A 98 -1.18 -2.48 21.73
CA LEU A 98 -0.19 -2.67 22.79
C LEU A 98 -0.88 -2.61 24.16
N TYR A 99 -0.69 -3.67 24.95
CA TYR A 99 -1.18 -3.77 26.32
C TYR A 99 0.01 -3.94 27.26
N SER A 100 0.20 -2.96 28.14
CA SER A 100 1.33 -2.95 29.07
C SER A 100 0.87 -3.22 30.50
N VAL A 101 1.50 -4.21 31.16
CA VAL A 101 1.39 -4.36 32.61
C VAL A 101 2.35 -3.37 33.26
N VAL A 102 1.80 -2.26 33.76
CA VAL A 102 2.55 -1.08 34.21
C VAL A 102 3.03 -1.19 35.66
N ASP A 103 4.06 -2.01 35.85
CA ASP A 103 4.67 -2.25 37.16
C ASP A 103 5.49 -1.06 37.68
N LEU A 104 6.12 -0.25 36.82
CA LEU A 104 6.79 0.99 37.26
C LEU A 104 5.80 2.00 37.86
N HIS A 105 4.59 2.10 37.31
CA HIS A 105 3.52 2.92 37.89
C HIS A 105 3.04 2.40 39.25
N ALA A 106 3.10 1.09 39.49
CA ALA A 106 2.71 0.50 40.77
C ALA A 106 3.66 0.90 41.92
N LEU A 107 4.91 1.27 41.60
CA LEU A 107 5.91 1.71 42.60
C LEU A 107 5.64 3.10 43.18
N THR A 108 4.69 3.86 42.60
CA THR A 108 4.37 5.23 43.02
C THR A 108 3.63 5.30 44.37
N VAL A 109 3.13 4.16 44.86
CA VAL A 109 2.49 3.98 46.16
C VAL A 109 3.19 2.85 46.93
N PRO A 110 2.99 2.71 48.26
CA PRO A 110 3.59 1.61 49.02
C PRO A 110 3.26 0.23 48.42
N PHE A 111 4.28 -0.58 48.15
CA PHE A 111 4.17 -1.89 47.53
C PHE A 111 4.99 -2.94 48.29
N ASP A 112 4.69 -4.22 48.07
CA ASP A 112 5.43 -5.36 48.61
C ASP A 112 6.24 -6.01 47.49
N ALA A 113 7.57 -5.85 47.56
CA ALA A 113 8.48 -6.37 46.54
C ALA A 113 8.40 -7.90 46.37
N GLN A 114 8.09 -8.65 47.45
CA GLN A 114 7.97 -10.11 47.38
C GLN A 114 6.74 -10.54 46.60
N ARG A 115 5.72 -9.70 46.51
CA ARG A 115 4.44 -10.00 45.86
C ARG A 115 4.32 -9.45 44.45
N MET A 116 5.21 -8.54 44.03
CA MET A 116 5.14 -7.92 42.71
C MET A 116 5.23 -8.94 41.56
N PRO A 117 6.14 -9.95 41.58
CA PRO A 117 6.20 -10.96 40.52
C PRO A 117 4.87 -11.71 40.37
N ASP A 118 4.32 -12.20 41.49
CA ASP A 118 3.03 -12.90 41.51
C ASP A 118 1.89 -11.99 41.02
N GLN A 119 1.91 -10.70 41.38
CA GLN A 119 0.89 -9.74 40.96
C GLN A 119 0.92 -9.45 39.46
N VAL A 120 2.11 -9.36 38.87
CA VAL A 120 2.30 -9.26 37.41
C VAL A 120 1.79 -10.54 36.76
N HIS A 121 2.23 -11.69 37.25
CA HIS A 121 1.89 -13.00 36.69
C HIS A 121 0.38 -13.26 36.71
N SER A 122 -0.27 -13.06 37.86
CA SER A 122 -1.74 -13.17 37.98
C SER A 122 -2.48 -12.15 37.11
N MET A 123 -1.91 -10.96 36.86
CA MET A 123 -2.52 -10.00 35.95
C MET A 123 -2.44 -10.49 34.50
N VAL A 124 -1.29 -10.99 34.05
CA VAL A 124 -1.12 -11.55 32.71
C VAL A 124 -2.03 -12.76 32.51
N ALA A 125 -2.06 -13.68 33.47
CA ALA A 125 -2.98 -14.82 33.45
C ALA A 125 -4.44 -14.39 33.37
N ALA A 126 -4.82 -13.31 34.06
CA ALA A 126 -6.16 -12.75 33.99
C ALA A 126 -6.50 -12.15 32.62
N LEU A 127 -5.55 -11.51 31.94
CA LEU A 127 -5.74 -10.97 30.59
C LEU A 127 -5.89 -12.09 29.56
N LEU A 128 -5.00 -13.09 29.60
CA LEU A 128 -5.06 -14.27 28.73
C LEU A 128 -6.34 -15.07 28.98
N GLY A 129 -6.67 -15.33 30.25
CA GLY A 129 -7.88 -16.03 30.67
C GLY A 129 -9.17 -15.29 30.37
N ALA A 130 -9.14 -13.96 30.23
CA ALA A 130 -10.26 -13.18 29.73
C ALA A 130 -10.48 -13.35 28.21
N GLY A 131 -9.44 -13.74 27.47
CA GLY A 131 -9.47 -13.98 26.03
C GLY A 131 -8.59 -13.03 25.22
N LEU A 132 -7.68 -12.29 25.87
CA LEU A 132 -6.70 -11.47 25.17
C LEU A 132 -5.67 -12.38 24.48
N ASP A 133 -5.58 -12.31 23.17
CA ASP A 133 -4.71 -13.18 22.38
C ASP A 133 -3.34 -12.52 22.14
N PRO A 134 -2.23 -13.08 22.67
CA PRO A 134 -0.88 -12.52 22.51
C PRO A 134 -0.32 -12.69 21.09
N THR A 135 -0.97 -13.48 20.23
CA THR A 135 -0.59 -13.57 18.80
C THR A 135 -1.18 -12.44 17.95
N ARG A 136 -2.20 -11.75 18.48
CA ARG A 136 -2.89 -10.63 17.83
C ARG A 136 -2.61 -9.27 18.48
N ASN A 137 -1.97 -9.27 19.65
CA ASN A 137 -1.71 -8.07 20.45
C ASN A 137 -0.34 -8.17 21.13
N ILE A 138 0.35 -7.05 21.28
CA ILE A 138 1.63 -6.98 21.98
C ILE A 138 1.35 -6.83 23.48
N LEU A 139 1.54 -7.90 24.25
CA LEU A 139 1.35 -7.92 25.70
C LEU A 139 2.71 -8.02 26.40
N PHE A 140 3.07 -7.03 27.21
CA PHE A 140 4.39 -6.98 27.84
C PHE A 140 4.37 -6.32 29.22
N ARG A 141 5.42 -6.52 30.02
CA ARG A 141 5.65 -5.85 31.30
C ARG A 141 6.45 -4.57 31.07
N GLN A 142 5.99 -3.45 31.63
CA GLN A 142 6.57 -2.13 31.38
C GLN A 142 8.08 -2.07 31.70
N SER A 143 8.51 -2.66 32.83
CA SER A 143 9.93 -2.66 33.23
C SER A 143 10.87 -3.40 32.27
N ASP A 144 10.36 -4.28 31.41
CA ASP A 144 11.19 -5.06 30.48
C ASP A 144 11.65 -4.25 29.26
N VAL A 145 11.07 -3.07 29.06
CA VAL A 145 11.42 -2.14 27.97
C VAL A 145 12.02 -0.88 28.59
N ALA A 146 13.36 -0.85 28.71
CA ALA A 146 14.10 0.23 29.39
C ALA A 146 13.83 1.64 28.81
N ALA A 147 13.43 1.71 27.52
CA ALA A 147 13.11 2.94 26.82
C ALA A 147 11.96 3.74 27.46
N HIS A 148 11.07 3.11 28.24
CA HIS A 148 10.04 3.83 29.01
C HIS A 148 10.64 4.81 30.01
N ALA A 149 11.58 4.33 30.82
CA ALA A 149 12.26 5.15 31.82
C ALA A 149 13.17 6.19 31.15
N GLU A 150 13.84 5.81 30.07
CA GLU A 150 14.71 6.70 29.31
C GLU A 150 13.93 7.87 28.68
N LEU A 151 12.84 7.59 27.98
CA LEU A 151 11.99 8.64 27.41
C LEU A 151 11.36 9.50 28.50
N ALA A 152 10.89 8.90 29.60
CA ALA A 152 10.32 9.65 30.71
C ALA A 152 11.31 10.67 31.29
N TRP A 153 12.60 10.33 31.37
CA TRP A 153 13.65 11.26 31.75
C TRP A 153 13.79 12.42 30.75
N LEU A 154 13.91 12.11 29.46
CA LEU A 154 14.04 13.14 28.42
C LEU A 154 12.83 14.09 28.37
N LEU A 155 11.62 13.56 28.51
CA LEU A 155 10.39 14.35 28.57
C LEU A 155 10.30 15.17 29.86
N SER A 156 10.84 14.68 30.98
CA SER A 156 10.86 15.44 32.24
C SER A 156 11.66 16.72 32.13
N CYS A 157 12.75 16.73 31.34
CA CYS A 157 13.60 17.90 31.11
C CYS A 157 12.90 19.05 30.36
N ILE A 158 11.76 18.78 29.72
CA ILE A 158 10.96 19.79 29.02
C ILE A 158 9.60 20.04 29.65
N THR A 159 9.22 19.27 30.66
CA THR A 159 7.91 19.38 31.32
C THR A 159 8.00 20.34 32.51
N PRO A 160 7.28 21.49 32.51
CA PRO A 160 7.32 22.42 33.62
C PRO A 160 6.73 21.82 34.91
N LEU A 161 7.42 21.99 36.03
CA LEU A 161 7.00 21.47 37.35
C LEU A 161 5.57 21.89 37.73
N GLY A 162 5.19 23.13 37.40
CA GLY A 162 3.85 23.65 37.70
C GLY A 162 2.71 22.90 36.99
N TRP A 163 2.98 22.22 35.86
CA TRP A 163 1.98 21.38 35.19
C TRP A 163 1.62 20.17 36.04
N LEU A 164 2.63 19.55 36.66
CA LEU A 164 2.47 18.37 37.52
C LEU A 164 1.79 18.71 38.84
N GLN A 165 2.19 19.82 39.49
CA GLN A 165 1.63 20.26 40.78
C GLN A 165 0.13 20.63 40.70
N ARG A 166 -0.38 20.95 39.50
CA ARG A 166 -1.79 21.29 39.29
C ARG A 166 -2.69 20.08 39.06
N MET A 167 -2.14 18.88 38.89
CA MET A 167 -2.91 17.68 38.62
C MET A 167 -3.84 17.33 39.79
N THR A 168 -5.11 17.07 39.48
CA THR A 168 -6.15 16.75 40.48
C THR A 168 -5.83 15.47 41.23
N GLN A 169 -5.35 14.45 40.52
CA GLN A 169 -4.97 13.16 41.09
C GLN A 169 -3.77 13.27 42.04
N PHE A 170 -2.77 14.09 41.71
CA PHE A 170 -1.65 14.38 42.62
C PHE A 170 -2.17 15.06 43.89
N LYS A 171 -2.99 16.12 43.79
CA LYS A 171 -3.55 16.82 44.95
C LYS A 171 -4.37 15.91 45.86
N GLN A 172 -5.23 15.06 45.28
CA GLN A 172 -6.05 14.12 46.04
C GLN A 172 -5.22 13.04 46.74
N LYS A 173 -4.26 12.43 46.04
CA LYS A 173 -3.39 11.39 46.62
C LYS A 173 -2.40 11.95 47.63
N ALA A 174 -1.86 13.15 47.39
CA ALA A 174 -0.99 13.85 48.33
C ALA A 174 -1.74 14.25 49.61
N ALA A 175 -2.99 14.71 49.49
CA ALA A 175 -3.83 15.00 50.65
C ALA A 175 -4.25 13.75 51.44
N ALA A 176 -4.38 12.60 50.78
CA ALA A 176 -4.70 11.33 51.42
C ALA A 176 -3.46 10.65 52.05
N ALA A 177 -2.25 10.97 51.60
CA ALA A 177 -1.00 10.46 52.15
C ALA A 177 -0.70 11.14 53.50
N LYS A 178 -0.45 10.35 54.55
CA LYS A 178 -0.07 10.85 55.89
C LYS A 178 1.41 11.25 56.01
N THR A 179 2.16 11.18 54.91
CA THR A 179 3.61 11.40 54.80
C THR A 179 3.90 12.24 53.55
N GLU A 180 5.11 12.80 53.43
CA GLU A 180 5.53 13.51 52.22
C GLU A 180 5.35 12.63 50.97
N SER A 181 4.84 13.23 49.89
CA SER A 181 4.59 12.55 48.62
C SER A 181 5.91 12.32 47.87
N SER A 182 6.07 11.13 47.27
CA SER A 182 7.27 10.80 46.50
C SER A 182 7.34 11.57 45.18
N LEU A 183 8.56 11.77 44.66
CA LEU A 183 8.77 12.32 43.31
C LEU A 183 8.04 11.50 42.25
N GLY A 184 8.06 10.16 42.38
CA GLY A 184 7.35 9.26 41.47
C GLY A 184 5.84 9.53 41.44
N LEU A 185 5.21 9.84 42.57
CA LEU A 185 3.78 10.19 42.61
C LEU A 185 3.48 11.54 41.94
N LEU A 186 4.45 12.45 41.89
CA LEU A 186 4.33 13.72 41.17
C LEU A 186 4.61 13.56 39.67
N SER A 187 5.60 12.74 39.30
CA SER A 187 6.11 12.61 37.93
C SER A 187 5.50 11.48 37.11
N TYR A 188 4.72 10.57 37.69
CA TYR A 188 4.09 9.48 36.94
C TYR A 188 3.28 9.93 35.71
N PRO A 189 2.66 11.13 35.64
CA PRO A 189 2.01 11.58 34.41
C PRO A 189 2.99 11.75 33.24
N VAL A 190 4.27 12.06 33.51
CA VAL A 190 5.34 12.10 32.49
C VAL A 190 5.74 10.68 32.06
N LEU A 191 5.80 9.74 33.00
CA LEU A 191 6.00 8.33 32.68
C LEU A 191 4.85 7.79 31.81
N MET A 192 3.60 8.15 32.12
CA MET A 192 2.44 7.83 31.28
C MET A 192 2.56 8.44 29.88
N ALA A 193 3.07 9.67 29.77
CA ALA A 193 3.33 10.28 28.46
C ALA A 193 4.40 9.50 27.68
N ALA A 194 5.49 9.09 28.34
CA ALA A 194 6.50 8.23 27.74
C ALA A 194 5.90 6.91 27.26
N ASP A 195 5.10 6.23 28.10
CA ASP A 195 4.46 4.95 27.75
C ASP A 195 3.65 5.01 26.46
N ILE A 196 2.95 6.12 26.24
CA ILE A 196 2.08 6.35 25.07
C ILE A 196 2.90 6.78 23.84
N LEU A 197 3.80 7.75 24.02
CA LEU A 197 4.52 8.39 22.92
C LEU A 197 5.61 7.49 22.34
N LEU A 198 6.21 6.61 23.16
CA LEU A 198 7.25 5.68 22.75
C LEU A 198 6.82 4.78 21.58
N TYR A 199 5.54 4.44 21.51
CA TYR A 199 4.98 3.59 20.46
C TYR A 199 4.26 4.34 19.35
N ARG A 200 4.30 5.68 19.39
CA ARG A 200 3.54 6.55 18.47
C ARG A 200 2.04 6.22 18.50
N ALA A 201 1.49 5.95 19.68
CA ALA A 201 0.10 5.59 19.82
C ALA A 201 -0.81 6.71 19.32
N THR A 202 -1.71 6.39 18.39
CA THR A 202 -2.69 7.35 17.87
C THR A 202 -3.91 7.42 18.75
N HIS A 203 -4.24 6.33 19.46
CA HIS A 203 -5.43 6.21 20.27
C HIS A 203 -5.13 5.60 21.64
N VAL A 204 -5.74 6.15 22.70
CA VAL A 204 -5.60 5.64 24.07
C VAL A 204 -6.99 5.48 24.71
N PRO A 205 -7.39 4.26 25.10
CA PRO A 205 -8.61 4.05 25.86
C PRO A 205 -8.34 4.45 27.31
N VAL A 206 -8.83 5.63 27.71
CA VAL A 206 -8.72 6.16 29.08
C VAL A 206 -10.09 6.31 29.72
N GLY A 207 -10.17 6.05 31.02
CA GLY A 207 -11.34 6.44 31.80
C GLY A 207 -11.40 7.94 32.03
N GLU A 208 -12.56 8.46 32.42
CA GLU A 208 -12.79 9.88 32.78
C GLU A 208 -11.74 10.39 33.78
N ASP A 209 -11.40 9.56 34.78
CA ASP A 209 -10.41 9.79 35.83
C ASP A 209 -8.97 10.08 35.32
N GLN A 210 -8.67 9.77 34.05
CA GLN A 210 -7.35 9.81 33.43
C GLN A 210 -7.25 10.76 32.21
N GLN A 211 -8.35 11.41 31.82
CA GLN A 211 -8.36 12.35 30.69
C GLN A 211 -7.36 13.51 30.89
N GLN A 212 -7.24 14.00 32.12
CA GLN A 212 -6.30 15.08 32.44
C GLN A 212 -4.83 14.70 32.16
N HIS A 213 -4.45 13.43 32.34
CA HIS A 213 -3.09 12.98 32.04
C HIS A 213 -2.89 12.80 30.53
N LEU A 214 -3.91 12.36 29.79
CA LEU A 214 -3.82 12.27 28.32
C LEU A 214 -3.66 13.66 27.68
N GLU A 215 -4.33 14.67 28.20
CA GLU A 215 -4.11 16.05 27.77
C GLU A 215 -2.69 16.55 28.09
N LEU A 216 -2.14 16.18 29.25
CA LEU A 216 -0.73 16.45 29.54
C LEU A 216 0.21 15.78 28.53
N THR A 217 -0.03 14.52 28.17
CA THR A 217 0.73 13.82 27.13
C THR A 217 0.72 14.59 25.81
N ARG A 218 -0.43 15.11 25.39
CA ARG A 218 -0.58 15.92 24.17
C ARG A 218 0.16 17.25 24.25
N MET A 219 0.14 17.92 25.41
CA MET A 219 0.91 19.15 25.64
C MET A 219 2.42 18.89 25.62
N ILE A 220 2.90 17.80 26.22
CA ILE A 220 4.31 17.40 26.21
C ILE A 220 4.76 17.10 24.78
N ALA A 221 3.99 16.31 24.02
CA ALA A 221 4.29 16.02 22.62
C ALA A 221 4.36 17.30 21.76
N THR A 222 3.41 18.22 21.94
CA THR A 222 3.42 19.52 21.27
C THR A 222 4.70 20.31 21.61
N THR A 223 5.02 20.42 22.90
CA THR A 223 6.22 21.14 23.36
C THR A 223 7.51 20.52 22.82
N PHE A 224 7.58 19.18 22.75
CA PHE A 224 8.72 18.47 22.18
C PHE A 224 8.89 18.78 20.69
N ASN A 225 7.81 18.65 19.91
CA ASN A 225 7.83 18.89 18.47
C ASN A 225 8.14 20.37 18.14
N ASP A 226 7.56 21.32 18.89
CA ASP A 226 7.83 22.75 18.69
C ASP A 226 9.31 23.08 18.98
N ARG A 227 9.93 22.38 19.92
CA ARG A 227 11.32 22.64 20.35
C ARG A 227 12.37 21.94 19.49
N PHE A 228 12.11 20.70 19.05
CA PHE A 228 13.10 19.85 18.40
C PHE A 228 12.69 19.37 17.00
N GLY A 229 11.43 19.51 16.61
CA GLY A 229 10.91 18.97 15.34
C GLY A 229 11.56 19.58 14.09
N SER A 230 12.12 20.79 14.18
CA SER A 230 12.90 21.42 13.10
C SER A 230 14.24 20.77 12.83
N ASN A 231 14.76 19.94 13.75
CA ASN A 231 16.06 19.28 13.62
C ASN A 231 15.98 18.00 12.74
N ARG A 232 14.77 17.59 12.35
CA ARG A 232 14.52 16.45 11.46
C ARG A 232 14.48 16.92 9.99
N PRO A 233 15.15 16.23 9.04
CA PRO A 233 14.95 16.47 7.61
C PRO A 233 13.46 16.38 7.25
N GLY A 234 12.90 17.41 6.60
CA GLY A 234 11.49 17.48 6.19
C GLY A 234 10.51 18.14 7.18
N GLY A 235 10.82 18.26 8.49
CA GLY A 235 9.89 18.75 9.54
C GLY A 235 8.57 17.95 9.62
N LYS A 236 7.69 18.01 10.64
CA LYS A 236 7.54 18.79 11.87
C LYS A 236 7.14 17.93 13.08
N GLU A 237 6.82 16.64 12.91
CA GLU A 237 6.27 15.82 14.00
C GLU A 237 7.15 14.61 14.31
N VAL A 238 7.77 14.61 15.49
CA VAL A 238 8.59 13.50 16.00
C VAL A 238 7.76 12.58 16.89
N LEU A 239 6.93 13.17 17.76
CA LEU A 239 6.03 12.48 18.66
C LEU A 239 4.57 12.83 18.32
N PRO A 240 3.73 11.87 17.90
CA PRO A 240 2.35 12.16 17.54
C PRO A 240 1.49 12.53 18.75
N LYS A 241 0.41 13.28 18.51
CA LYS A 241 -0.55 13.63 19.57
C LYS A 241 -1.65 12.56 19.66
N PRO A 242 -1.72 11.77 20.74
CA PRO A 242 -2.73 10.71 20.89
C PRO A 242 -4.13 11.30 21.06
N PHE A 243 -5.15 10.61 20.53
CA PHE A 243 -6.57 10.91 20.74
C PHE A 243 -7.19 9.99 21.81
N PRO A 244 -8.15 10.48 22.61
CA PRO A 244 -8.97 9.61 23.43
C PRO A 244 -9.84 8.73 22.53
N MET A 245 -9.97 7.44 22.85
CA MET A 245 -10.95 6.59 22.16
C MET A 245 -12.37 6.97 22.63
N VAL A 246 -13.14 7.61 21.77
CA VAL A 246 -14.56 7.96 22.00
C VAL A 246 -15.48 6.81 21.59
N GLU A 247 -16.63 6.68 22.27
CA GLU A 247 -17.57 5.56 22.09
C GLU A 247 -18.15 5.43 20.65
N GLU A 248 -18.13 6.50 19.85
CA GLU A 248 -18.63 6.51 18.46
C GLU A 248 -17.79 5.68 17.47
N ASP A 249 -16.51 5.44 17.78
CA ASP A 249 -15.60 4.62 16.96
C ASP A 249 -15.90 3.10 17.04
N THR A 250 -16.94 2.74 17.80
CA THR A 250 -17.43 1.36 18.00
C THR A 250 -18.83 1.13 17.41
N THR A 251 -19.27 2.00 16.51
CA THR A 251 -20.61 2.03 15.90
C THR A 251 -20.97 0.80 15.06
N THR A 252 -20.01 -0.07 14.69
CA THR A 252 -20.27 -1.37 14.02
C THR A 252 -20.46 -2.54 14.97
N LEU A 253 -20.38 -2.31 16.28
CA LEU A 253 -20.62 -3.36 17.28
C LEU A 253 -22.11 -3.69 17.36
N THR A 254 -22.42 -4.99 17.29
CA THR A 254 -23.80 -5.50 17.46
C THR A 254 -24.35 -5.09 18.83
N GLY A 255 -25.69 -5.02 18.96
CA GLY A 255 -26.36 -4.48 20.15
C GLY A 255 -25.91 -5.05 21.50
N ALA A 256 -25.35 -6.26 21.57
CA ALA A 256 -24.80 -6.83 22.81
C ALA A 256 -23.45 -6.22 23.25
N GLN A 257 -22.65 -5.72 22.31
CA GLN A 257 -21.28 -5.25 22.53
C GLN A 257 -21.20 -3.74 22.85
N ARG A 258 -22.19 -2.95 22.40
CA ARG A 258 -22.30 -1.50 22.66
C ARG A 258 -22.53 -1.13 24.13
N ARG A 259 -22.87 -2.10 24.99
CA ARG A 259 -23.45 -1.88 26.34
C ARG A 259 -22.54 -2.24 27.53
N SER A 260 -21.28 -2.57 27.28
CA SER A 260 -20.24 -2.81 28.31
C SER A 260 -19.60 -1.50 28.85
N LEU A 261 -20.44 -0.51 29.15
CA LEU A 261 -20.02 0.81 29.69
C LEU A 261 -20.50 1.02 31.13
N ALA A 262 -21.24 0.06 31.68
CA ALA A 262 -21.75 0.16 33.04
C ALA A 262 -20.61 0.29 34.04
N ARG A 263 -20.53 1.46 34.69
CA ARG A 263 -19.67 1.69 35.85
C ARG A 263 -20.16 0.79 36.98
N ILE A 264 -19.55 -0.38 37.11
CA ILE A 264 -19.94 -1.39 38.11
C ILE A 264 -19.59 -0.90 39.52
N MET A 265 -20.61 -0.79 40.37
CA MET A 265 -20.52 -0.29 41.73
C MET A 265 -20.32 -1.43 42.74
N SER A 266 -19.92 -1.09 43.96
CA SER A 266 -19.79 -2.05 45.06
C SER A 266 -21.13 -2.69 45.39
N LEU A 267 -21.13 -4.01 45.59
CA LEU A 267 -22.33 -4.75 45.98
C LEU A 267 -22.82 -4.38 47.38
N ARG A 268 -21.97 -3.77 48.21
CA ARG A 268 -22.31 -3.38 49.59
C ARG A 268 -22.66 -1.91 49.72
N ASP A 269 -21.97 -1.06 48.97
CA ASP A 269 -22.19 0.37 48.91
C ASP A 269 -22.34 0.79 47.42
N PRO A 270 -23.56 0.77 46.87
CA PRO A 270 -23.79 0.98 45.45
C PRO A 270 -23.51 2.42 45.00
N THR A 271 -23.17 3.33 45.92
CA THR A 271 -22.74 4.71 45.62
C THR A 271 -21.23 4.79 45.33
N LYS A 272 -20.45 3.75 45.70
CA LYS A 272 -19.01 3.69 45.47
C LYS A 272 -18.67 2.71 44.34
N LYS A 273 -17.67 3.07 43.53
CA LYS A 273 -17.10 2.19 42.50
C LYS A 273 -16.55 0.92 43.15
N MET A 274 -16.72 -0.23 42.51
CA MET A 274 -16.10 -1.47 42.97
C MET A 274 -14.58 -1.29 43.06
N SER A 275 -14.01 -1.62 44.23
CA SER A 275 -12.59 -1.41 44.51
C SER A 275 -11.96 -2.63 45.18
N LYS A 276 -10.72 -2.91 44.82
CA LYS A 276 -9.87 -3.93 45.48
C LYS A 276 -9.51 -3.55 46.92
N SER A 277 -9.42 -2.25 47.23
CA SER A 277 -9.02 -1.73 48.54
C SER A 277 -10.15 -1.73 49.59
N ASP A 278 -11.37 -2.14 49.21
CA ASP A 278 -12.46 -2.30 50.16
C ASP A 278 -12.18 -3.48 51.12
N LYS A 279 -12.28 -3.22 52.42
CA LYS A 279 -12.05 -4.20 53.49
C LYS A 279 -12.99 -5.41 53.38
N SER A 280 -14.20 -5.22 52.84
CA SER A 280 -15.17 -6.29 52.68
C SER A 280 -14.99 -7.00 51.34
N LYS A 281 -14.64 -8.29 51.38
CA LYS A 281 -14.63 -9.15 50.17
C LYS A 281 -16.02 -9.31 49.53
N LEU A 282 -17.09 -9.04 50.29
CA LEU A 282 -18.47 -9.09 49.77
C LEU A 282 -18.83 -7.88 48.88
N SER A 283 -17.99 -6.85 48.84
CA SER A 283 -18.19 -5.66 48.00
C SER A 283 -17.96 -5.90 46.51
N ARG A 284 -17.23 -6.96 46.15
CA ARG A 284 -16.69 -7.18 44.80
C ARG A 284 -16.74 -8.65 44.38
N ILE A 285 -16.87 -8.86 43.07
CA ILE A 285 -16.79 -10.17 42.43
C ILE A 285 -15.42 -10.28 41.77
N GLU A 286 -14.59 -11.20 42.19
CA GLU A 286 -13.26 -11.48 41.62
C GLU A 286 -13.41 -12.45 40.44
N LEU A 287 -12.59 -12.33 39.40
CA LEU A 287 -12.70 -13.19 38.21
C LEU A 287 -12.40 -14.68 38.48
N THR A 288 -11.82 -14.99 39.64
CA THR A 288 -11.50 -16.34 40.11
C THR A 288 -12.45 -16.85 41.19
N ASP A 289 -13.49 -16.09 41.55
CA ASP A 289 -14.50 -16.52 42.53
C ASP A 289 -15.17 -17.83 42.08
N SER A 290 -15.48 -18.71 43.04
CA SER A 290 -16.28 -19.91 42.78
C SER A 290 -17.75 -19.56 42.54
N ALA A 291 -18.50 -20.49 41.95
CA ALA A 291 -19.95 -20.32 41.77
C ALA A 291 -20.67 -20.03 43.10
N ASP A 292 -20.24 -20.67 44.19
CA ASP A 292 -20.78 -20.45 45.53
C ASP A 292 -20.44 -19.08 46.09
N ASP A 293 -19.21 -18.59 45.85
CA ASP A 293 -18.79 -17.25 46.28
C ASP A 293 -19.57 -16.16 45.53
N ILE A 294 -19.72 -16.29 44.20
CA ILE A 294 -20.50 -15.36 43.38
C ILE A 294 -21.95 -15.33 43.89
N ARG A 295 -22.58 -16.49 44.07
CA ARG A 295 -23.96 -16.58 44.54
C ARG A 295 -24.13 -15.95 45.92
N LYS A 296 -23.19 -16.21 46.84
CA LYS A 296 -23.17 -15.60 48.18
C LYS A 296 -23.02 -14.08 48.13
N LYS A 297 -22.13 -13.56 47.28
CA LYS A 297 -21.86 -12.12 47.12
C LYS A 297 -23.05 -11.39 46.52
N VAL A 298 -23.64 -11.91 45.44
CA VAL A 298 -24.81 -11.30 44.76
C VAL A 298 -26.06 -11.36 45.65
N ARG A 299 -26.32 -12.47 46.35
CA ARG A 299 -27.43 -12.56 47.33
C ARG A 299 -27.32 -11.52 48.45
N LYS A 300 -26.09 -11.21 48.89
CA LYS A 300 -25.81 -10.21 49.93
C LYS A 300 -25.65 -8.79 49.39
N ALA A 301 -25.90 -8.56 48.10
CA ALA A 301 -25.88 -7.23 47.53
C ALA A 301 -26.97 -6.35 48.16
N THR A 302 -26.63 -5.10 48.46
CA THR A 302 -27.55 -4.12 49.04
C THR A 302 -28.60 -3.71 48.01
N THR A 303 -29.88 -3.83 48.37
CA THR A 303 -31.03 -3.37 47.57
C THR A 303 -32.02 -2.66 48.48
N ASP A 304 -32.96 -1.93 47.91
CA ASP A 304 -34.07 -1.30 48.61
C ASP A 304 -35.24 -2.30 48.89
N ALA A 305 -36.30 -1.79 49.54
CA ALA A 305 -37.51 -2.53 49.87
C ALA A 305 -38.70 -2.24 48.91
N ILE A 306 -38.43 -1.63 47.75
CA ILE A 306 -39.46 -1.27 46.77
C ILE A 306 -39.77 -2.48 45.88
N SER A 307 -41.06 -2.72 45.60
CA SER A 307 -41.50 -3.83 44.75
C SER A 307 -41.25 -3.54 43.26
N GLY A 308 -41.00 -4.58 42.48
CA GLY A 308 -40.67 -4.50 41.04
C GLY A 308 -39.19 -4.20 40.77
N ILE A 309 -38.71 -4.55 39.57
CA ILE A 309 -37.34 -4.34 39.12
C ILE A 309 -37.33 -3.32 37.98
N TYR A 310 -36.86 -2.11 38.28
CA TYR A 310 -36.67 -1.03 37.30
C TYR A 310 -35.39 -0.25 37.62
N TYR A 311 -34.89 0.45 36.61
CA TYR A 311 -33.64 1.19 36.62
C TYR A 311 -33.88 2.62 37.10
N ASP A 312 -33.29 2.94 38.24
CA ASP A 312 -33.23 4.28 38.80
C ASP A 312 -31.93 4.42 39.62
N ARG A 313 -30.98 5.23 39.14
CA ARG A 313 -29.65 5.32 39.75
C ARG A 313 -29.63 6.26 40.97
N GLU A 314 -30.62 7.15 41.09
CA GLU A 314 -30.74 8.09 42.20
C GLU A 314 -31.50 7.45 43.36
N GLU A 315 -32.68 6.88 43.08
CA GLU A 315 -33.56 6.32 44.11
C GLU A 315 -33.29 4.84 44.40
N ARG A 316 -32.77 4.08 43.42
CA ARG A 316 -32.55 2.61 43.54
C ARG A 316 -31.15 2.15 43.10
N PRO A 317 -30.06 2.75 43.60
CA PRO A 317 -28.70 2.50 43.12
C PRO A 317 -28.28 1.04 43.20
N GLY A 318 -28.79 0.28 44.18
CA GLY A 318 -28.49 -1.15 44.34
C GLY A 318 -29.11 -2.05 43.27
N VAL A 319 -30.39 -1.83 42.93
CA VAL A 319 -31.11 -2.58 41.90
C VAL A 319 -30.58 -2.20 40.51
N SER A 320 -30.34 -0.92 40.28
CA SER A 320 -29.75 -0.40 39.04
C SER A 320 -28.34 -0.96 38.81
N ASN A 321 -27.51 -1.09 39.85
CA ASN A 321 -26.20 -1.73 39.73
C ASN A 321 -26.30 -3.22 39.36
N LEU A 322 -27.31 -3.94 39.84
CA LEU A 322 -27.54 -5.35 39.47
C LEU A 322 -28.07 -5.50 38.03
N LEU A 323 -28.90 -4.58 37.56
CA LEU A 323 -29.32 -4.48 36.16
C LEU A 323 -28.14 -4.15 35.24
N ASP A 324 -27.28 -3.22 35.65
CA ASP A 324 -26.03 -2.87 34.98
C ASP A 324 -25.09 -4.10 34.85
N ILE A 325 -24.93 -4.87 35.94
CA ILE A 325 -24.15 -6.12 35.94
C ILE A 325 -24.77 -7.16 35.01
N ALA A 326 -26.07 -7.39 35.11
CA ALA A 326 -26.78 -8.36 34.28
C ALA A 326 -26.65 -8.00 32.80
N SER A 327 -26.88 -6.74 32.45
CA SER A 327 -26.72 -6.22 31.10
C SER A 327 -25.31 -6.45 30.55
N ALA A 328 -24.29 -6.16 31.37
CA ALA A 328 -22.90 -6.32 30.98
C ALA A 328 -22.48 -7.79 30.72
N VAL A 329 -23.05 -8.76 31.44
CA VAL A 329 -22.68 -10.18 31.28
C VAL A 329 -23.55 -10.95 30.29
N THR A 330 -24.81 -10.53 30.06
CA THR A 330 -25.73 -11.19 29.12
C THR A 330 -25.83 -10.52 27.74
N GLY A 331 -25.45 -9.23 27.63
CA GLY A 331 -25.60 -8.43 26.40
C GLY A 331 -27.02 -7.89 26.16
N GLN A 332 -27.98 -8.21 27.03
CA GLN A 332 -29.34 -7.66 26.98
C GLN A 332 -29.34 -6.19 27.41
N SER A 333 -30.23 -5.37 26.82
CA SER A 333 -30.40 -3.99 27.28
C SER A 333 -31.07 -3.93 28.67
N VAL A 334 -30.81 -2.87 29.43
CA VAL A 334 -31.49 -2.60 30.70
C VAL A 334 -33.01 -2.65 30.50
N ALA A 335 -33.55 -1.99 29.47
CA ALA A 335 -34.98 -2.01 29.16
C ALA A 335 -35.55 -3.43 28.93
N GLN A 336 -34.79 -4.31 28.26
CA GLN A 336 -35.21 -5.72 28.08
C GLN A 336 -35.19 -6.50 29.41
N LEU A 337 -34.22 -6.21 30.28
CA LEU A 337 -34.12 -6.84 31.60
C LEU A 337 -35.24 -6.34 32.52
N GLU A 338 -35.54 -5.05 32.53
CA GLU A 338 -36.67 -4.47 33.27
C GLU A 338 -37.99 -5.10 32.85
N ALA A 339 -38.24 -5.21 31.54
CA ALA A 339 -39.45 -5.86 31.03
C ALA A 339 -39.53 -7.34 31.42
N HIS A 340 -38.39 -8.04 31.46
CA HIS A 340 -38.34 -9.46 31.84
C HIS A 340 -38.56 -9.69 33.34
N TYR A 341 -38.07 -8.78 34.19
CA TYR A 341 -38.13 -8.90 35.65
C TYR A 341 -39.17 -8.00 36.33
N ALA A 342 -40.03 -7.31 35.57
CA ALA A 342 -41.02 -6.36 36.10
C ALA A 342 -41.86 -6.94 37.26
N ASP A 343 -42.29 -8.20 37.12
CA ASP A 343 -43.12 -8.92 38.09
C ASP A 343 -42.33 -9.80 39.09
N HIS A 344 -40.98 -9.75 39.05
CA HIS A 344 -40.14 -10.58 39.91
C HIS A 344 -39.76 -9.86 41.22
N GLY A 345 -39.66 -10.63 42.31
CA GLY A 345 -39.10 -10.14 43.57
C GLY A 345 -37.58 -10.01 43.51
N THR A 346 -37.00 -9.10 44.32
CA THR A 346 -35.56 -8.82 44.36
C THR A 346 -34.69 -10.04 44.66
N GLY A 347 -35.22 -11.03 45.41
CA GLY A 347 -34.52 -12.30 45.67
C GLY A 347 -34.34 -13.17 44.43
N ALA A 348 -35.43 -13.39 43.67
CA ALA A 348 -35.39 -14.16 42.43
C ALA A 348 -34.53 -13.46 41.36
N PHE A 349 -34.60 -12.12 41.30
CA PHE A 349 -33.72 -11.32 40.44
C PHE A 349 -32.24 -11.51 40.80
N LYS A 350 -31.87 -11.41 42.10
CA LYS A 350 -30.49 -11.66 42.54
C LYS A 350 -29.98 -13.06 42.20
N ASP A 351 -30.83 -14.08 42.32
CA ASP A 351 -30.47 -15.45 41.93
C ASP A 351 -30.20 -15.54 40.42
N SER A 352 -31.04 -14.91 39.60
CA SER A 352 -30.86 -14.88 38.15
C SER A 352 -29.60 -14.09 37.73
N VAL A 353 -29.33 -12.96 38.37
CA VAL A 353 -28.07 -12.21 38.15
C VAL A 353 -26.86 -13.04 38.57
N ALA A 354 -26.94 -13.77 39.69
CA ALA A 354 -25.88 -14.67 40.10
C ALA A 354 -25.61 -15.76 39.06
N ASP A 355 -26.65 -16.39 38.51
CA ASP A 355 -26.50 -17.42 37.47
C ASP A 355 -25.87 -16.84 36.20
N ALA A 356 -26.28 -15.65 35.78
CA ALA A 356 -25.72 -14.96 34.62
C ALA A 356 -24.23 -14.60 34.82
N VAL A 357 -23.86 -14.12 36.01
CA VAL A 357 -22.45 -13.82 36.35
C VAL A 357 -21.64 -15.12 36.42
N ILE A 358 -22.17 -16.20 37.00
CA ILE A 358 -21.51 -17.51 37.05
C ILE A 358 -21.22 -18.03 35.64
N ALA A 359 -22.21 -17.98 34.75
CA ALA A 359 -22.07 -18.44 33.36
C ALA A 359 -20.98 -17.68 32.59
N LYS A 360 -20.73 -16.41 32.95
CA LYS A 360 -19.69 -15.59 32.31
C LYS A 360 -18.32 -15.71 33.00
N VAL A 361 -18.28 -15.67 34.33
CA VAL A 361 -17.05 -15.54 35.13
C VAL A 361 -16.38 -16.89 35.37
N CYS A 362 -17.12 -17.96 35.66
CA CYS A 362 -16.49 -19.27 35.97
C CYS A 362 -15.62 -19.80 34.82
N PRO A 363 -16.03 -19.77 33.54
CA PRO A 363 -15.16 -20.19 32.43
C PRO A 363 -13.92 -19.32 32.26
N ILE A 364 -14.01 -18.03 32.59
CA ILE A 364 -12.85 -17.13 32.63
C ILE A 364 -11.92 -17.56 33.77
N GLY A 365 -12.45 -17.76 34.97
CA GLY A 365 -11.69 -18.19 36.15
C GLY A 365 -10.99 -19.54 35.97
N GLU A 366 -11.58 -20.49 35.24
CA GLU A 366 -10.94 -21.76 34.88
C GLU A 366 -9.73 -21.54 33.98
N ARG A 367 -9.84 -20.72 32.92
CA ARG A 367 -8.73 -20.38 32.04
C ARG A 367 -7.63 -19.60 32.78
N ILE A 368 -8.00 -18.69 33.69
CA ILE A 368 -7.03 -17.98 34.53
C ILE A 368 -6.20 -18.99 35.34
N LYS A 369 -6.85 -19.95 36.02
CA LYS A 369 -6.14 -20.98 36.80
C LYS A 369 -5.24 -21.86 35.93
N GLN A 370 -5.63 -22.14 34.69
CA GLN A 370 -4.79 -22.87 33.73
C GLN A 370 -3.52 -22.08 33.40
N TYR A 371 -3.64 -20.79 33.08
CA TYR A 371 -2.47 -19.95 32.80
C TYR A 371 -1.62 -19.69 34.06
N GLU A 372 -2.23 -19.51 35.23
CA GLU A 372 -1.48 -19.38 36.50
C GLU A 372 -0.66 -20.64 36.83
N ALA A 373 -1.07 -21.82 36.34
CA ALA A 373 -0.30 -23.05 36.52
C ALA A 373 0.88 -23.19 35.52
N ASP A 374 0.89 -22.40 34.44
CA ASP A 374 1.89 -22.46 33.38
C ASP A 374 2.73 -21.17 33.36
N HIS A 375 3.64 -21.08 34.33
CA HIS A 375 4.51 -19.92 34.48
C HIS A 375 5.47 -19.73 33.29
N GLU A 376 5.94 -20.83 32.71
CA GLU A 376 6.86 -20.80 31.56
C GLU A 376 6.19 -20.17 30.33
N TYR A 377 4.90 -20.46 30.10
CA TYR A 377 4.16 -19.83 29.02
C TYR A 377 3.97 -18.33 29.23
N ILE A 378 3.66 -17.87 30.45
CA ILE A 378 3.50 -16.44 30.73
C ILE A 378 4.83 -15.69 30.58
N ASP A 379 5.92 -16.25 31.11
CA ASP A 379 7.25 -15.65 30.96
C ASP A 379 7.64 -15.56 29.48
N LYS A 380 7.31 -16.58 28.68
CA LYS A 380 7.49 -16.55 27.24
C LYS A 380 6.65 -15.46 26.56
N VAL A 381 5.36 -15.35 26.87
CA VAL A 381 4.48 -14.30 26.32
C VAL A 381 5.03 -12.92 26.64
N LEU A 382 5.48 -12.69 27.88
CA LEU A 382 6.08 -11.43 28.30
C LEU A 382 7.40 -11.15 27.58
N ALA A 383 8.27 -12.15 27.40
CA ALA A 383 9.52 -12.01 26.68
C ALA A 383 9.31 -11.70 25.19
N ASP A 384 8.39 -12.41 24.53
CA ASP A 384 8.04 -12.19 23.12
C ASP A 384 7.44 -10.79 22.92
N GLY A 385 6.50 -10.39 23.80
CA GLY A 385 5.90 -9.06 23.76
C GLY A 385 6.89 -7.94 24.08
N ALA A 386 7.82 -8.15 25.02
CA ALA A 386 8.87 -7.20 25.36
C ALA A 386 9.87 -7.02 24.21
N ALA A 387 10.20 -8.08 23.47
CA ALA A 387 11.04 -8.00 22.28
C ALA A 387 10.38 -7.15 21.18
N GLN A 388 9.11 -7.44 20.85
CA GLN A 388 8.34 -6.67 19.87
C GLN A 388 8.17 -5.20 20.30
N ALA A 389 7.85 -4.96 21.57
CA ALA A 389 7.73 -3.61 22.11
C ALA A 389 9.09 -2.88 22.09
N SER A 390 10.19 -3.55 22.40
CA SER A 390 11.53 -2.94 22.38
C SER A 390 11.94 -2.51 20.98
N GLU A 391 11.61 -3.30 19.95
CA GLU A 391 11.86 -2.96 18.54
C GLU A 391 11.11 -1.68 18.13
N LEU A 392 9.81 -1.58 18.45
CA LEU A 392 9.02 -0.37 18.19
C LEU A 392 9.55 0.85 18.98
N ALA A 393 9.92 0.64 20.24
CA ALA A 393 10.44 1.68 21.12
C ALA A 393 11.81 2.20 20.66
N ALA A 394 12.68 1.32 20.16
CA ALA A 394 14.02 1.68 19.71
C ALA A 394 13.98 2.70 18.57
N VAL A 395 13.06 2.54 17.62
CA VAL A 395 12.86 3.49 16.51
C VAL A 395 12.49 4.88 17.04
N THR A 396 11.50 4.98 17.92
CA THR A 396 11.10 6.27 18.49
C THR A 396 12.20 6.88 19.35
N MET A 397 12.92 6.09 20.13
CA MET A 397 14.03 6.57 20.95
C MET A 397 15.19 7.09 20.11
N GLN A 398 15.47 6.45 18.98
CA GLN A 398 16.49 6.90 18.04
C GLN A 398 16.13 8.28 17.48
N ASP A 399 14.91 8.45 16.95
CA ASP A 399 14.41 9.73 16.46
C ASP A 399 14.48 10.82 17.56
N VAL A 400 14.04 10.50 18.78
CA VAL A 400 14.06 11.44 19.92
C VAL A 400 15.49 11.85 20.27
N LYS A 401 16.42 10.88 20.37
CA LYS A 401 17.82 11.18 20.70
C LYS A 401 18.51 11.96 19.59
N GLU A 402 18.22 11.66 18.33
CA GLU A 402 18.77 12.36 17.18
C GLU A 402 18.36 13.84 17.19
N VAL A 403 17.05 14.15 17.28
CA VAL A 403 16.59 15.54 17.28
C VAL A 403 16.99 16.32 18.53
N MET A 404 17.25 15.62 19.64
CA MET A 404 17.80 16.21 20.87
C MET A 404 19.34 16.34 20.84
N GLY A 405 20.02 15.86 19.78
CA GLY A 405 21.47 15.94 19.62
C GLY A 405 22.26 14.99 20.54
N LEU A 406 21.65 13.89 20.99
CA LEU A 406 22.23 12.92 21.94
C LEU A 406 22.87 11.70 21.26
N THR A 407 22.82 11.62 19.93
CA THR A 407 23.46 10.55 19.14
C THR A 407 24.25 11.13 17.96
N SER A 408 25.47 10.62 17.73
CA SER A 408 26.05 10.57 16.39
C SER A 408 25.18 9.65 15.53
N ARG A 409 25.04 9.91 14.22
CA ARG A 409 24.08 9.26 13.30
C ARG A 409 24.30 7.75 13.04
N GLY A 410 24.83 6.99 13.99
CA GLY A 410 25.02 5.54 13.89
C GLY A 410 25.84 4.97 15.06
N LEU A 411 25.83 3.64 15.18
CA LEU A 411 26.70 2.89 16.09
C LEU A 411 27.91 2.36 15.31
N CYS A 412 29.07 2.98 15.49
CA CYS A 412 30.31 2.49 14.89
C CYS A 412 30.88 1.35 15.73
N LEU A 413 31.02 0.18 15.09
CA LEU A 413 31.64 -0.98 15.70
C LEU A 413 33.15 -0.75 15.88
N ALA A 414 33.79 -1.51 16.77
CA ALA A 414 35.23 -1.39 17.03
C ALA A 414 36.11 -1.60 15.78
N GLN A 415 35.56 -2.23 14.73
CA GLN A 415 36.19 -2.46 13.43
C GLN A 415 36.01 -1.27 12.46
N GLY A 416 35.45 -0.15 12.90
CA GLY A 416 35.25 1.06 12.08
C GLY A 416 34.12 0.97 11.05
N LEU A 417 33.27 -0.06 11.12
CA LEU A 417 32.04 -0.16 10.32
C LEU A 417 30.89 0.44 11.13
N CYS A 418 30.19 1.42 10.56
CA CYS A 418 29.05 2.05 11.22
C CYS A 418 27.74 1.35 10.85
N SER A 419 26.98 0.96 11.88
CA SER A 419 25.61 0.51 11.74
C SER A 419 24.70 1.73 11.73
N CYS A 420 24.11 2.00 10.57
CA CYS A 420 23.32 3.20 10.35
C CYS A 420 21.86 3.01 10.78
N PRO A 421 21.22 4.05 11.32
CA PRO A 421 19.77 4.11 11.50
C PRO A 421 19.05 3.82 10.19
N ASN A 422 17.79 3.40 10.30
CA ASN A 422 16.90 3.34 9.12
C ASN A 422 16.86 4.70 8.41
N GLY A 423 17.02 4.69 7.09
CA GLY A 423 17.06 5.91 6.28
C GLY A 423 18.43 6.58 6.17
N TRP A 424 19.48 5.98 6.73
CA TRP A 424 20.86 6.44 6.58
C TRP A 424 21.77 5.29 6.14
N SER A 425 22.85 5.64 5.45
CA SER A 425 23.81 4.72 4.84
C SER A 425 25.18 5.38 4.70
N GLY A 426 26.13 4.65 4.11
CA GLY A 426 27.51 5.09 3.98
C GLY A 426 28.38 4.71 5.18
N PRO A 427 29.71 4.87 5.06
CA PRO A 427 30.68 4.37 6.03
C PRO A 427 30.60 5.07 7.39
N ASP A 428 30.09 6.30 7.44
CA ASP A 428 29.93 7.12 8.65
C ASP A 428 28.46 7.50 8.92
N CYS A 429 27.52 6.87 8.21
CA CYS A 429 26.10 7.15 8.27
C CYS A 429 25.71 8.61 7.96
N SER A 430 26.50 9.27 7.11
CA SER A 430 26.21 10.64 6.64
C SER A 430 25.29 10.71 5.43
N LEU A 431 25.08 9.59 4.71
CA LEU A 431 24.29 9.56 3.49
C LEU A 431 22.85 9.17 3.80
N ALA A 432 21.89 10.05 3.56
CA ALA A 432 20.49 9.74 3.66
C ALA A 432 20.07 8.79 2.53
N SER A 433 19.30 7.76 2.87
CA SER A 433 18.75 6.81 1.91
C SER A 433 17.54 7.43 1.22
N CYS A 434 17.55 7.46 -0.10
CA CYS A 434 16.37 7.91 -0.85
C CYS A 434 15.25 6.86 -0.86
N PRO A 435 13.99 7.31 -0.97
CA PRO A 435 12.84 6.45 -1.18
C PRO A 435 13.08 5.45 -2.30
N LEU A 436 12.83 4.18 -1.99
CA LEU A 436 12.83 3.10 -2.96
C LEU A 436 11.42 2.93 -3.51
N GLY A 437 11.31 2.87 -4.83
CA GLY A 437 10.08 2.49 -5.52
C GLY A 437 10.40 1.48 -6.61
N GLU A 438 9.41 0.74 -7.07
CA GLU A 438 9.59 -0.11 -8.25
C GLU A 438 10.09 0.74 -9.42
N ALA A 439 11.16 0.32 -10.08
CA ALA A 439 11.73 1.06 -11.18
C ALA A 439 10.75 1.13 -12.36
N TRP A 440 10.74 2.26 -13.05
CA TRP A 440 10.04 2.36 -14.34
C TRP A 440 10.75 1.52 -15.40
N SER A 441 12.07 1.65 -15.44
CA SER A 441 12.95 0.83 -16.26
C SER A 441 14.15 0.38 -15.46
N ASP A 442 14.51 -0.89 -15.58
CA ASP A 442 15.72 -1.45 -14.96
C ASP A 442 16.30 -2.58 -15.83
N GLN A 443 17.53 -2.97 -15.53
CA GLN A 443 18.09 -4.18 -16.12
C GLN A 443 17.32 -5.40 -15.63
N VAL A 444 16.92 -6.23 -16.59
CA VAL A 444 16.13 -7.43 -16.34
C VAL A 444 17.01 -8.49 -15.69
N VAL A 445 16.62 -8.96 -14.50
CA VAL A 445 17.39 -9.99 -13.75
C VAL A 445 16.91 -11.42 -14.05
N ALA A 446 15.72 -11.56 -14.63
CA ALA A 446 15.13 -12.80 -15.10
C ALA A 446 14.04 -12.51 -16.15
N THR A 447 13.66 -13.49 -16.97
CA THR A 447 12.57 -13.33 -17.96
C THR A 447 11.31 -12.71 -17.35
N ASP A 448 10.82 -11.63 -17.98
CA ASP A 448 9.66 -10.83 -17.54
C ASP A 448 9.80 -10.23 -16.11
N ASN A 449 11.02 -10.00 -15.60
CA ASN A 449 11.27 -9.30 -14.34
C ASN A 449 12.19 -8.08 -14.56
N GLY A 450 11.57 -6.89 -14.72
CA GLY A 450 12.26 -5.64 -15.05
C GLY A 450 11.89 -4.44 -14.17
N HIS A 451 11.22 -4.66 -13.04
CA HIS A 451 10.71 -3.61 -12.15
C HIS A 451 11.23 -3.77 -10.72
N ASN A 452 12.53 -4.01 -10.56
CA ASN A 452 13.15 -4.11 -9.24
C ASN A 452 13.03 -2.78 -8.48
N LEU A 453 13.11 -2.82 -7.15
CA LEU A 453 13.12 -1.61 -6.34
C LEU A 453 14.40 -0.81 -6.62
N ALA A 454 14.25 0.47 -6.93
CA ALA A 454 15.35 1.38 -7.20
C ALA A 454 15.14 2.72 -6.47
N PRO A 455 16.21 3.41 -6.05
CA PRO A 455 16.13 4.80 -5.58
C PRO A 455 15.42 5.67 -6.61
N CYS A 456 14.43 6.44 -6.15
CA CYS A 456 13.65 7.33 -7.00
C CYS A 456 13.06 6.64 -8.25
N SER A 457 12.74 5.33 -8.17
CA SER A 457 12.14 4.53 -9.24
C SER A 457 12.87 4.63 -10.59
N ASN A 458 14.17 4.95 -10.60
CA ASN A 458 14.95 5.28 -11.80
C ASN A 458 14.33 6.40 -12.66
N ARG A 459 13.62 7.35 -12.03
CA ARG A 459 12.97 8.51 -12.64
C ARG A 459 13.15 9.79 -11.82
N GLY A 460 14.29 9.90 -11.17
CA GLY A 460 14.66 11.09 -10.44
C GLY A 460 16.05 11.00 -9.86
N GLU A 461 16.59 12.16 -9.52
CA GLU A 461 17.87 12.29 -8.84
C GLU A 461 17.69 12.22 -7.32
N CYS A 462 18.52 11.40 -6.68
CA CYS A 462 18.53 11.21 -5.23
C CYS A 462 19.50 12.21 -4.59
N GLU A 463 18.99 13.12 -3.75
CA GLU A 463 19.83 14.01 -2.96
C GLU A 463 20.28 13.31 -1.68
N LEU A 464 21.54 12.85 -1.65
CA LEU A 464 22.09 12.02 -0.56
C LEU A 464 22.23 12.76 0.78
N ASP A 465 22.14 14.09 0.82
CA ASP A 465 22.17 14.86 2.08
C ASP A 465 20.81 14.89 2.78
N THR A 466 19.72 14.87 2.00
CA THR A 466 18.34 15.01 2.50
C THR A 466 17.52 13.71 2.39
N GLY A 467 17.94 12.79 1.52
CA GLY A 467 17.22 11.56 1.21
C GLY A 467 15.97 11.84 0.39
N THR A 468 15.93 12.94 -0.38
CA THR A 468 14.76 13.31 -1.19
C THR A 468 15.01 13.09 -2.67
N CYS A 469 13.96 12.73 -3.40
CA CYS A 469 14.01 12.52 -4.84
C CYS A 469 13.52 13.77 -5.58
N THR A 470 14.33 14.24 -6.53
CA THR A 470 13.91 15.24 -7.53
C THR A 470 13.49 14.52 -8.80
N CYS A 471 12.20 14.52 -9.11
CA CYS A 471 11.65 13.71 -10.19
C CYS A 471 11.85 14.32 -11.58
N ASP A 472 12.03 13.44 -12.56
CA ASP A 472 12.02 13.78 -13.97
C ASP A 472 10.69 14.41 -14.40
N SER A 473 10.75 15.23 -15.45
CA SER A 473 9.56 15.82 -16.06
C SER A 473 8.54 14.74 -16.47
N GLY A 474 7.30 14.87 -15.98
CA GLY A 474 6.22 13.89 -16.21
C GLY A 474 6.04 12.87 -15.08
N PHE A 475 6.87 12.91 -14.02
CA PHE A 475 6.81 11.98 -12.89
C PHE A 475 6.70 12.71 -11.55
N THR A 476 6.13 12.05 -10.55
CA THR A 476 5.92 12.57 -9.19
C THR A 476 5.78 11.41 -8.20
N GLY A 477 5.62 11.73 -6.91
CA GLY A 477 5.68 10.77 -5.82
C GLY A 477 6.96 10.93 -5.00
N ALA A 478 7.02 10.29 -3.83
CA ALA A 478 8.18 10.42 -2.94
C ALA A 478 9.44 9.76 -3.55
N ALA A 479 9.24 8.72 -4.34
CA ALA A 479 10.25 8.00 -5.10
C ALA A 479 10.07 8.19 -6.61
N CYS A 480 9.34 9.22 -7.08
CA CYS A 480 9.06 9.41 -8.52
C CYS A 480 8.34 8.22 -9.17
N GLU A 481 7.55 7.50 -8.37
CA GLU A 481 6.98 6.20 -8.68
C GLU A 481 5.70 6.27 -9.54
N ARG A 482 5.14 7.46 -9.76
CA ARG A 482 3.88 7.64 -10.51
C ARG A 482 3.95 8.78 -11.53
N MET A 483 3.11 8.67 -12.55
CA MET A 483 2.96 9.73 -13.56
C MET A 483 2.35 11.00 -12.98
N THR A 484 2.82 12.14 -13.47
CA THR A 484 2.22 13.45 -13.24
C THR A 484 1.05 13.65 -14.19
N CYS A 485 0.03 14.32 -13.70
CA CYS A 485 -1.23 14.56 -14.39
C CYS A 485 -1.70 15.98 -14.07
N THR A 486 -1.85 16.80 -15.10
CA THR A 486 -2.35 18.18 -14.96
C THR A 486 -3.67 18.26 -15.72
N CYS A 487 -4.79 18.25 -14.99
CA CYS A 487 -6.13 18.23 -15.59
C CYS A 487 -6.71 19.63 -15.82
N ASN A 488 -5.84 20.65 -15.91
CA ASN A 488 -6.16 22.05 -16.21
C ASN A 488 -7.35 22.65 -15.42
N GLY A 489 -7.63 22.15 -14.22
CA GLY A 489 -8.76 22.59 -13.40
C GLY A 489 -10.14 22.13 -13.90
N HIS A 490 -10.19 21.27 -14.92
CA HIS A 490 -11.40 20.75 -15.56
C HIS A 490 -11.46 19.22 -15.54
N GLY A 491 -10.88 18.63 -14.51
CA GLY A 491 -10.90 17.19 -14.29
C GLY A 491 -10.15 16.82 -13.02
N SER A 492 -10.20 15.53 -12.72
CA SER A 492 -9.52 14.97 -11.57
C SER A 492 -8.50 13.92 -11.99
N CYS A 493 -7.31 14.01 -11.43
CA CYS A 493 -6.28 13.02 -11.70
C CYS A 493 -6.54 11.75 -10.89
N LYS A 494 -6.53 10.60 -11.56
CA LYS A 494 -6.78 9.28 -10.97
C LYS A 494 -5.77 8.26 -11.49
N SER A 495 -5.45 7.27 -10.66
CA SER A 495 -4.74 6.07 -11.09
C SER A 495 -5.67 5.18 -11.92
N MET A 496 -5.09 4.27 -12.71
CA MET A 496 -5.87 3.29 -13.47
C MET A 496 -6.76 2.42 -12.57
N ALA A 497 -6.25 1.93 -11.43
CA ALA A 497 -7.02 1.19 -10.43
C ALA A 497 -8.31 1.94 -10.02
N LYS A 498 -8.16 3.22 -9.69
CA LYS A 498 -9.28 4.06 -9.25
C LYS A 498 -10.24 4.36 -10.41
N TYR A 499 -9.72 4.58 -11.61
CA TYR A 499 -10.55 4.86 -12.78
C TYR A 499 -11.35 3.63 -13.26
N ALA A 500 -10.80 2.43 -13.12
CA ALA A 500 -11.46 1.17 -13.45
C ALA A 500 -12.78 0.98 -12.67
N LEU A 501 -12.80 1.40 -11.40
CA LEU A 501 -13.96 1.32 -10.52
C LEU A 501 -15.04 2.40 -10.79
N MET A 502 -14.73 3.44 -11.55
CA MET A 502 -15.64 4.57 -11.81
C MET A 502 -16.64 4.32 -12.97
N LYS A 503 -16.96 3.07 -13.32
CA LYS A 503 -17.97 2.83 -14.38
C LYS A 503 -19.33 3.21 -13.86
N ASP A 504 -20.14 3.81 -14.72
CA ASP A 504 -21.58 3.74 -14.53
C ASP A 504 -22.03 2.26 -14.50
N PRO A 505 -22.67 1.79 -13.41
CA PRO A 505 -23.26 0.45 -13.35
C PRO A 505 -24.23 0.15 -14.51
N GLY A 506 -24.85 1.18 -15.10
CA GLY A 506 -25.72 1.06 -16.28
C GLY A 506 -25.01 0.70 -17.59
N ARG A 507 -23.66 0.83 -17.64
CA ARG A 507 -22.81 0.49 -18.81
C ARG A 507 -22.19 -0.91 -18.72
N GLY A 508 -22.73 -1.78 -17.89
CA GLY A 508 -22.30 -3.18 -17.74
C GLY A 508 -21.26 -3.41 -16.65
N THR A 509 -20.62 -4.58 -16.65
CA THR A 509 -19.72 -5.03 -15.58
C THR A 509 -18.57 -4.06 -15.33
N ILE A 510 -18.29 -3.80 -14.05
CA ILE A 510 -17.08 -3.14 -13.57
C ILE A 510 -15.97 -4.18 -13.53
N TYR A 511 -14.89 -3.91 -14.23
CA TYR A 511 -13.69 -4.74 -14.26
C TYR A 511 -12.59 -4.01 -13.48
N PRO A 512 -12.12 -4.55 -12.34
CA PRO A 512 -11.05 -3.93 -11.55
C PRO A 512 -9.69 -4.01 -12.28
N TYR A 513 -8.75 -3.17 -11.85
CA TYR A 513 -7.39 -3.09 -12.38
C TYR A 513 -6.41 -2.88 -11.21
N ASP A 514 -6.17 -3.94 -10.43
CA ASP A 514 -5.50 -3.84 -9.13
C ASP A 514 -4.28 -4.78 -9.00
N ASN A 515 -4.14 -5.77 -9.88
CA ASN A 515 -3.10 -6.80 -9.76
C ASN A 515 -1.85 -6.53 -10.62
N ASN A 516 -1.93 -5.59 -11.56
CA ASN A 516 -0.82 -5.25 -12.43
C ASN A 516 0.11 -4.24 -11.74
N TRP A 517 1.41 -4.34 -12.03
CA TRP A 517 2.45 -3.49 -11.42
C TRP A 517 2.19 -1.97 -11.61
N ASP A 518 1.49 -1.62 -12.68
CA ASP A 518 1.26 -0.26 -13.13
C ASP A 518 -0.07 0.35 -12.65
N ALA A 519 -0.92 -0.45 -11.97
CA ALA A 519 -2.25 -0.07 -11.50
C ALA A 519 -2.28 1.23 -10.67
N HIS A 520 -1.21 1.45 -9.90
CA HIS A 520 -1.02 2.61 -9.03
C HIS A 520 0.13 3.54 -9.47
N LYS A 521 0.69 3.32 -10.66
CA LYS A 521 1.80 4.13 -11.21
C LYS A 521 1.36 4.96 -12.40
N ILE A 522 0.43 4.43 -13.19
CA ILE A 522 -0.17 5.14 -14.31
C ILE A 522 -1.32 6.01 -13.83
N TYR A 523 -1.21 7.31 -14.10
CA TYR A 523 -2.22 8.30 -13.80
C TYR A 523 -2.62 9.05 -15.06
N GLY A 524 -3.89 9.43 -15.12
CA GLY A 524 -4.41 10.30 -16.15
C GLY A 524 -5.60 11.10 -15.65
N CYS A 525 -6.06 12.00 -16.51
CA CYS A 525 -7.15 12.90 -16.18
C CYS A 525 -8.50 12.29 -16.52
N VAL A 526 -9.41 12.33 -15.55
CA VAL A 526 -10.83 12.08 -15.74
C VAL A 526 -11.52 13.44 -15.82
N CYS A 527 -11.91 13.83 -17.03
CA CYS A 527 -12.43 15.17 -17.30
C CYS A 527 -13.83 15.40 -16.74
N ASP A 528 -14.07 16.63 -16.35
CA ASP A 528 -15.38 17.11 -15.93
C ASP A 528 -16.33 17.17 -17.14
N PRO A 529 -17.66 17.13 -16.92
CA PRO A 529 -18.63 17.23 -18.00
C PRO A 529 -18.38 18.45 -18.91
N GLY A 530 -18.38 18.23 -20.21
CA GLY A 530 -18.10 19.26 -21.21
C GLY A 530 -16.63 19.41 -21.60
N TYR A 531 -15.71 18.70 -20.94
CA TYR A 531 -14.28 18.67 -21.28
C TYR A 531 -13.83 17.29 -21.74
N THR A 532 -12.77 17.25 -22.54
CA THR A 532 -12.19 16.03 -23.10
C THR A 532 -10.68 16.20 -23.36
N GLY A 533 -10.06 15.19 -23.96
CA GLY A 533 -8.61 15.14 -24.17
C GLY A 533 -7.85 14.57 -22.97
N SER A 534 -6.54 14.38 -23.16
CA SER A 534 -5.66 13.71 -22.17
C SER A 534 -5.39 14.55 -20.91
N ASN A 535 -5.55 15.87 -21.00
CA ASN A 535 -5.30 16.84 -19.92
C ASN A 535 -6.53 17.72 -19.61
N CYS A 536 -7.69 17.40 -20.18
CA CYS A 536 -8.96 18.12 -20.02
C CYS A 536 -8.95 19.59 -20.47
N VAL A 537 -8.11 19.95 -21.45
CA VAL A 537 -8.12 21.29 -22.06
C VAL A 537 -9.20 21.43 -23.12
N GLU A 538 -9.45 20.38 -23.89
CA GLU A 538 -10.40 20.42 -25.00
C GLU A 538 -11.85 20.45 -24.49
N ARG A 539 -12.71 21.18 -25.19
CA ARG A 539 -14.15 21.24 -24.93
C ARG A 539 -14.90 20.30 -25.85
N LEU A 540 -15.88 19.60 -25.30
CA LEU A 540 -16.83 18.82 -26.08
C LEU A 540 -17.75 19.77 -26.84
N CYS A 541 -17.80 19.62 -28.16
CA CYS A 541 -18.79 20.31 -28.97
C CYS A 541 -20.19 19.72 -28.79
N PRO A 542 -21.24 20.53 -29.00
CA PRO A 542 -22.60 20.05 -29.12
C PRO A 542 -22.67 18.88 -30.10
N VAL A 543 -23.27 17.79 -29.65
CA VAL A 543 -23.54 16.61 -30.46
C VAL A 543 -24.97 16.67 -30.96
N GLY A 544 -25.31 16.04 -32.08
CA GLY A 544 -26.69 15.99 -32.56
C GLY A 544 -26.94 15.00 -33.68
N ASP A 545 -28.22 14.93 -34.04
CA ASP A 545 -28.74 14.11 -35.14
C ASP A 545 -28.44 14.82 -36.47
N ASP A 546 -28.12 14.04 -37.50
CA ASP A 546 -27.88 14.59 -38.83
C ASP A 546 -29.22 14.90 -39.51
N PRO A 547 -29.50 16.14 -39.92
CA PRO A 547 -30.82 16.52 -40.46
C PRO A 547 -31.18 15.83 -41.78
N LEU A 548 -30.25 15.13 -42.43
CA LEU A 548 -30.45 14.48 -43.73
C LEU A 548 -30.51 12.95 -43.67
N THR A 549 -30.40 12.34 -42.48
CA THR A 549 -30.54 10.89 -42.25
C THR A 549 -31.94 10.57 -41.68
N GLY A 550 -32.31 9.29 -41.63
CA GLY A 550 -33.56 8.84 -41.01
C GLY A 550 -34.85 9.06 -41.81
N THR A 551 -34.76 9.45 -43.10
CA THR A 551 -35.92 9.65 -43.98
C THR A 551 -36.42 8.33 -44.61
N LEU A 552 -37.60 8.32 -45.23
CA LEU A 552 -38.20 7.14 -45.89
C LEU A 552 -37.33 6.50 -46.99
N ILE A 553 -36.26 7.18 -47.42
CA ILE A 553 -35.34 6.77 -48.49
C ILE A 553 -33.93 6.47 -47.92
N ASP A 554 -33.75 6.54 -46.60
CA ASP A 554 -32.49 6.18 -45.94
C ASP A 554 -32.31 4.65 -45.93
N PRO A 555 -31.16 4.11 -46.38
CA PRO A 555 -30.85 2.68 -46.28
C PRO A 555 -30.90 2.11 -44.85
N ASN A 556 -30.76 2.94 -43.81
CA ASN A 556 -30.85 2.56 -42.40
C ASN A 556 -32.28 2.66 -41.81
N GLY A 557 -33.25 3.16 -42.59
CA GLY A 557 -34.65 3.28 -42.19
C GLY A 557 -34.96 4.48 -41.27
N ILE A 558 -36.16 4.48 -40.69
CA ILE A 558 -36.64 5.55 -39.80
C ILE A 558 -35.91 5.48 -38.45
N GLN A 559 -35.23 6.56 -38.09
CA GLN A 559 -34.54 6.66 -36.81
C GLN A 559 -35.50 6.87 -35.64
N ARG A 560 -35.09 6.40 -34.45
CA ARG A 560 -35.91 6.42 -33.24
C ARG A 560 -35.10 6.93 -32.05
N ASN A 561 -35.81 7.59 -31.14
CA ASN A 561 -35.28 7.92 -29.82
C ASN A 561 -35.17 6.65 -28.96
N GLU A 562 -34.20 6.61 -28.05
CA GLU A 562 -34.13 5.56 -27.04
C GLU A 562 -35.35 5.65 -26.12
N LYS A 563 -36.01 4.52 -25.91
CA LYS A 563 -37.12 4.39 -24.97
C LYS A 563 -36.85 3.27 -23.98
N GLN A 564 -36.74 3.64 -22.72
CA GLN A 564 -36.58 2.70 -21.61
C GLN A 564 -37.88 2.62 -20.81
N ARG A 565 -38.10 1.46 -20.20
CA ARG A 565 -39.24 1.17 -19.32
C ARG A 565 -38.72 0.81 -17.95
N ILE A 566 -39.37 1.36 -16.94
CA ILE A 566 -39.18 1.03 -15.55
C ILE A 566 -40.50 0.49 -15.03
N ASN A 567 -40.52 -0.74 -14.50
CA ASN A 567 -41.70 -1.26 -13.81
C ASN A 567 -41.52 -1.07 -12.31
N CYS A 568 -42.36 -0.22 -11.69
CA CYS A 568 -42.35 -0.01 -10.24
C CYS A 568 -43.54 -0.69 -9.57
N LYS A 569 -43.28 -1.72 -8.76
CA LYS A 569 -44.27 -2.43 -7.95
C LYS A 569 -44.12 -2.08 -6.48
N ALA A 570 -44.87 -1.09 -6.02
CA ALA A 570 -44.88 -0.63 -4.63
C ALA A 570 -46.18 0.14 -4.35
N THR A 571 -46.46 0.38 -3.07
CA THR A 571 -47.66 1.12 -2.62
C THR A 571 -47.35 2.44 -1.94
N SER A 572 -46.14 2.61 -1.40
CA SER A 572 -45.65 3.83 -0.76
C SER A 572 -44.12 3.82 -0.72
N GLY A 573 -43.52 4.86 -0.17
CA GLY A 573 -42.06 5.01 -0.07
C GLY A 573 -41.47 5.75 -1.27
N SER A 574 -40.15 5.65 -1.44
CA SER A 574 -39.44 6.31 -2.53
C SER A 574 -38.33 5.44 -3.13
N PHE A 575 -37.94 5.78 -4.35
CA PHE A 575 -36.84 5.17 -5.08
C PHE A 575 -36.00 6.26 -5.75
N THR A 576 -34.79 5.92 -6.18
CA THR A 576 -33.97 6.83 -7.01
C THR A 576 -33.66 6.18 -8.34
N LEU A 577 -33.47 7.02 -9.37
CA LEU A 577 -32.99 6.59 -10.67
C LEU A 577 -31.56 7.09 -10.87
N THR A 578 -30.73 6.29 -11.51
CA THR A 578 -29.34 6.63 -11.85
C THR A 578 -29.11 6.47 -13.34
N PHE A 579 -28.56 7.52 -13.96
CA PHE A 579 -28.26 7.57 -15.39
C PHE A 579 -26.93 8.31 -15.64
N ALA A 580 -26.00 7.65 -16.35
CA ALA A 580 -24.66 8.16 -16.65
C ALA A 580 -23.90 8.63 -15.40
N GLY A 581 -24.03 7.89 -14.29
CA GLY A 581 -23.36 8.18 -13.02
C GLY A 581 -24.03 9.24 -12.12
N TYR A 582 -25.13 9.86 -12.55
CA TYR A 582 -25.89 10.82 -11.73
C TYR A 582 -27.17 10.19 -11.22
N THR A 583 -27.48 10.40 -9.93
CA THR A 583 -28.66 9.86 -9.27
C THR A 583 -29.67 10.97 -8.99
N THR A 584 -30.95 10.72 -9.27
CA THR A 584 -32.03 11.67 -9.04
C THR A 584 -32.23 11.92 -7.54
N GLU A 585 -32.81 13.06 -7.21
CA GLU A 585 -33.52 13.22 -5.93
C GLU A 585 -34.56 12.08 -5.75
N PRO A 586 -34.90 11.69 -4.51
CA PRO A 586 -35.84 10.61 -4.25
C PRO A 586 -37.18 10.84 -4.95
N ILE A 587 -37.60 9.86 -5.75
CA ILE A 587 -38.87 9.82 -6.47
C ILE A 587 -39.88 9.08 -5.58
N SER A 588 -40.98 9.75 -5.25
CA SER A 588 -42.02 9.17 -4.40
C SER A 588 -42.88 8.19 -5.20
N ALA A 589 -43.39 7.15 -4.55
CA ALA A 589 -44.27 6.16 -5.18
C ALA A 589 -45.55 6.77 -5.77
N ASP A 590 -45.98 7.93 -5.27
CA ASP A 590 -47.15 8.70 -5.70
C ASP A 590 -46.82 9.87 -6.64
N ASP A 591 -45.54 10.07 -7.01
CA ASP A 591 -45.15 11.14 -7.92
C ASP A 591 -45.86 11.02 -9.28
N SER A 592 -46.30 12.16 -9.81
CA SER A 592 -46.88 12.25 -11.16
C SER A 592 -45.80 12.05 -12.24
N ALA A 593 -46.19 11.66 -13.45
CA ALA A 593 -45.25 11.53 -14.57
C ALA A 593 -44.46 12.82 -14.84
N LYS A 594 -45.09 13.99 -14.64
CA LYS A 594 -44.43 15.29 -14.73
C LYS A 594 -43.36 15.46 -13.64
N THR A 595 -43.67 15.09 -12.40
CA THR A 595 -42.71 15.18 -11.28
C THR A 595 -41.52 14.24 -11.49
N VAL A 596 -41.77 13.01 -11.97
CA VAL A 596 -40.72 12.05 -12.33
C VAL A 596 -39.82 12.62 -13.43
N ARG A 597 -40.42 13.19 -14.49
CA ARG A 597 -39.68 13.87 -15.56
C ARG A 597 -38.82 15.01 -15.01
N ASP A 598 -39.38 15.87 -14.18
CA ASP A 598 -38.68 17.05 -13.66
C ASP A 598 -37.46 16.65 -12.80
N LYS A 599 -37.59 15.57 -12.01
CA LYS A 599 -36.46 14.99 -11.25
C LYS A 599 -35.41 14.33 -12.15
N LEU A 600 -35.83 13.74 -13.27
CA LEU A 600 -34.92 13.09 -14.22
C LEU A 600 -34.14 14.12 -15.06
N VAL A 601 -34.81 15.15 -15.58
CA VAL A 601 -34.19 16.21 -16.38
C VAL A 601 -33.34 17.17 -15.52
N ALA A 602 -33.48 17.11 -14.20
CA ALA A 602 -32.54 17.78 -13.29
C ALA A 602 -31.16 17.12 -13.23
N LEU A 603 -30.99 15.91 -13.77
CA LEU A 603 -29.69 15.27 -13.88
C LEU A 603 -28.83 15.99 -14.94
N PRO A 604 -27.55 16.30 -14.66
CA PRO A 604 -26.65 16.86 -15.66
C PRO A 604 -26.46 16.00 -16.91
N SER A 605 -26.76 14.71 -16.81
CA SER A 605 -26.64 13.73 -17.89
C SER A 605 -27.88 13.58 -18.77
N VAL A 606 -28.99 14.26 -18.46
CA VAL A 606 -30.23 14.15 -19.23
C VAL A 606 -30.60 15.53 -19.78
N THR A 607 -30.50 15.70 -21.08
CA THR A 607 -30.82 16.98 -21.73
C THR A 607 -32.34 17.18 -21.79
N ALA A 608 -33.07 16.17 -22.26
CA ALA A 608 -34.53 16.19 -22.27
C ALA A 608 -35.11 14.77 -22.39
N ALA A 609 -36.17 14.52 -21.65
CA ALA A 609 -36.92 13.28 -21.74
C ALA A 609 -38.43 13.50 -21.59
N THR A 610 -39.22 12.61 -22.17
CA THR A 610 -40.65 12.50 -21.89
C THR A 610 -40.90 11.28 -21.01
N VAL A 611 -41.77 11.45 -20.01
CA VAL A 611 -42.15 10.38 -19.09
C VAL A 611 -43.65 10.15 -19.21
N THR A 612 -44.04 8.90 -19.43
CA THR A 612 -45.43 8.47 -19.54
C THR A 612 -45.68 7.27 -18.65
N PHE A 613 -46.87 7.18 -18.05
CA PHE A 613 -47.28 6.02 -17.26
C PHE A 613 -48.19 5.10 -18.07
N GLY A 614 -48.10 3.80 -17.82
CA GLY A 614 -48.92 2.79 -18.51
C GLY A 614 -50.39 2.85 -18.09
N GLY A 615 -51.29 2.97 -19.07
CA GLY A 615 -52.73 2.94 -18.85
C GLY A 615 -53.30 4.29 -18.38
N ILE A 616 -54.06 4.27 -17.28
CA ILE A 616 -54.73 5.46 -16.69
C ILE A 616 -54.17 5.83 -15.31
N THR A 617 -53.01 5.29 -14.94
CA THR A 617 -52.38 5.51 -13.64
C THR A 617 -51.82 6.93 -13.54
N LEU A 618 -51.93 7.52 -12.35
CA LEU A 618 -51.44 8.88 -12.05
C LEU A 618 -50.22 8.89 -11.12
N THR A 619 -49.81 7.73 -10.61
CA THR A 619 -48.73 7.54 -9.64
C THR A 619 -47.58 6.73 -10.23
N ALA A 620 -46.35 7.01 -9.80
CA ALA A 620 -45.15 6.34 -10.29
C ALA A 620 -45.18 4.82 -10.04
N CYS A 621 -45.69 4.38 -8.88
CA CYS A 621 -45.78 2.98 -8.49
C CYS A 621 -47.22 2.55 -8.21
N THR A 622 -47.52 1.27 -8.40
CA THR A 622 -48.79 0.65 -7.98
C THR A 622 -48.55 -0.72 -7.36
N ALA A 623 -49.55 -1.25 -6.63
CA ALA A 623 -49.49 -2.58 -6.00
C ALA A 623 -49.25 -3.73 -7.00
N ILE A 624 -49.67 -3.56 -8.26
CA ILE A 624 -49.48 -4.58 -9.31
C ILE A 624 -48.29 -4.29 -10.21
N GLY A 625 -47.65 -3.14 -10.06
CA GLY A 625 -46.61 -2.65 -10.97
C GLY A 625 -47.17 -1.58 -11.92
N ASN A 626 -46.47 -0.46 -12.03
CA ASN A 626 -46.74 0.56 -13.04
C ASN A 626 -45.55 0.66 -14.00
N ASP A 627 -45.84 0.72 -15.29
CA ASP A 627 -44.84 0.94 -16.33
C ASP A 627 -44.61 2.44 -16.50
N ILE A 628 -43.46 2.91 -16.04
CA ILE A 628 -42.94 4.25 -16.31
C ILE A 628 -42.11 4.16 -17.58
N SER A 629 -42.61 4.72 -18.68
CA SER A 629 -41.86 4.78 -19.93
C SER A 629 -41.18 6.12 -20.07
N ILE A 630 -39.87 6.08 -20.26
CA ILE A 630 -38.99 7.23 -20.40
C ILE A 630 -38.43 7.19 -21.82
N GLU A 631 -38.70 8.23 -22.60
CA GLU A 631 -38.16 8.41 -23.94
C GLU A 631 -37.22 9.62 -23.94
N PHE A 632 -35.96 9.40 -24.28
CA PHE A 632 -34.93 10.43 -24.32
C PHE A 632 -35.08 11.20 -25.63
N THR A 633 -35.50 12.46 -25.54
CA THR A 633 -35.89 13.25 -26.73
C THR A 633 -34.75 14.11 -27.28
N GLN A 634 -33.68 14.31 -26.52
CA GLN A 634 -32.51 15.10 -26.96
C GLN A 634 -31.16 14.45 -26.68
N ASP A 635 -31.16 13.31 -26.01
CA ASP A 635 -29.99 12.46 -25.82
C ASP A 635 -30.11 11.32 -26.84
N PHE A 636 -29.41 11.42 -27.97
CA PHE A 636 -29.56 10.51 -29.11
C PHE A 636 -28.59 9.32 -29.06
N GLY A 637 -28.88 8.30 -29.86
CA GLY A 637 -28.09 7.07 -29.99
C GLY A 637 -28.53 5.96 -29.05
N ASP A 638 -27.70 4.92 -28.97
CA ASP A 638 -27.86 3.79 -28.05
C ASP A 638 -27.40 4.21 -26.64
N LEU A 639 -28.35 4.55 -25.78
CA LEU A 639 -28.06 5.06 -24.44
C LEU A 639 -27.95 3.91 -23.42
N PRO A 640 -27.11 4.07 -22.37
CA PRO A 640 -27.02 3.07 -21.32
C PRO A 640 -28.36 2.87 -20.61
N ASN A 641 -28.61 1.64 -20.17
CA ASN A 641 -29.79 1.32 -19.35
C ASN A 641 -29.73 2.09 -18.03
N MET A 642 -30.86 2.70 -17.64
CA MET A 642 -31.04 3.24 -16.31
C MET A 642 -30.94 2.16 -15.24
N SER A 643 -30.49 2.55 -14.07
CA SER A 643 -30.54 1.75 -12.86
C SER A 643 -31.20 2.54 -11.72
N GLY A 644 -31.42 1.93 -10.57
CA GLY A 644 -32.05 2.62 -9.45
C GLY A 644 -32.07 1.84 -8.16
N ASN A 645 -32.32 2.55 -7.06
CA ASN A 645 -32.37 1.98 -5.72
C ASN A 645 -33.82 1.89 -5.23
N SER A 646 -34.27 0.67 -4.94
CA SER A 646 -35.62 0.37 -4.46
C SER A 646 -35.72 0.17 -2.94
N ALA A 647 -34.64 0.37 -2.18
CA ALA A 647 -34.60 0.08 -0.74
C ALA A 647 -35.59 0.92 0.09
N GLY A 648 -35.97 2.10 -0.41
CA GLY A 648 -36.95 2.98 0.21
C GLY A 648 -38.42 2.69 -0.14
N LEU A 649 -38.69 1.71 -1.00
CA LEU A 649 -40.06 1.36 -1.41
C LEU A 649 -40.73 0.43 -0.39
N VAL A 650 -42.06 0.55 -0.26
CA VAL A 650 -42.87 -0.28 0.64
C VAL A 650 -44.11 -0.81 -0.09
N HIS A 651 -44.40 -2.09 0.12
CA HIS A 651 -45.61 -2.74 -0.35
C HIS A 651 -46.55 -3.01 0.83
N SER A 652 -47.82 -2.65 0.69
CA SER A 652 -48.86 -2.81 1.73
C SER A 652 -49.18 -4.27 2.08
N THR A 653 -48.58 -5.22 1.37
CA THR A 653 -48.76 -6.66 1.56
C THR A 653 -47.46 -7.23 2.13
N PRO A 654 -47.44 -7.73 3.38
CA PRO A 654 -46.19 -8.12 4.07
C PRO A 654 -45.37 -9.23 3.39
N SER A 655 -45.99 -10.00 2.49
CA SER A 655 -45.33 -11.09 1.75
C SER A 655 -44.78 -10.69 0.37
N THR A 656 -44.99 -9.43 -0.06
CA THR A 656 -44.62 -8.97 -1.39
C THR A 656 -43.47 -7.97 -1.29
N THR A 657 -42.30 -8.33 -1.82
CA THR A 657 -41.16 -7.42 -1.90
C THR A 657 -41.42 -6.37 -2.99
N PRO A 658 -41.21 -5.07 -2.70
CA PRO A 658 -41.24 -4.04 -3.73
C PRO A 658 -40.18 -4.30 -4.80
N THR A 659 -40.51 -4.06 -6.06
CA THR A 659 -39.58 -4.29 -7.17
C THR A 659 -39.49 -3.08 -8.09
N LEU A 660 -38.28 -2.84 -8.58
CA LEU A 660 -37.99 -1.87 -9.63
C LEU A 660 -37.19 -2.61 -10.72
N THR A 661 -37.76 -2.76 -11.92
CA THR A 661 -37.10 -3.45 -13.04
C THR A 661 -36.94 -2.52 -14.24
N PHE A 662 -35.86 -2.70 -15.01
CA PHE A 662 -35.44 -1.82 -16.09
C PHE A 662 -35.36 -2.59 -17.41
N THR A 663 -35.83 -2.02 -18.50
CA THR A 663 -35.78 -2.64 -19.83
C THR A 663 -35.75 -1.60 -20.93
N THR A 664 -34.82 -1.70 -21.89
CA THR A 664 -34.91 -0.96 -23.16
C THR A 664 -36.07 -1.51 -23.99
N VAL A 665 -37.04 -0.65 -24.30
CA VAL A 665 -38.21 -0.96 -25.14
C VAL A 665 -37.91 -0.66 -26.61
N THR A 666 -37.16 0.40 -26.87
CA THR A 666 -36.72 0.80 -28.20
C THR A 666 -35.30 1.29 -28.10
N GLN A 667 -34.39 0.61 -28.79
CA GLN A 667 -33.01 1.04 -28.92
C GLN A 667 -32.96 2.30 -29.80
N GLY A 668 -32.32 3.36 -29.33
CA GLY A 668 -32.17 4.60 -30.05
C GLY A 668 -31.24 4.43 -31.26
N THR A 669 -31.66 4.95 -32.40
CA THR A 669 -30.93 4.82 -33.68
C THR A 669 -30.58 6.15 -34.32
N LYS A 670 -31.04 7.28 -33.77
CA LYS A 670 -30.59 8.62 -34.17
C LYS A 670 -29.10 8.79 -33.96
N GLU A 671 -28.43 9.49 -34.88
CA GLU A 671 -27.01 9.80 -34.67
C GLU A 671 -26.86 10.81 -33.53
N ASN A 672 -25.70 10.75 -32.85
CA ASN A 672 -25.36 11.72 -31.81
C ASN A 672 -23.91 12.13 -31.97
N LEU A 673 -23.64 12.89 -33.04
CA LEU A 673 -22.29 13.17 -33.48
C LEU A 673 -21.93 14.65 -33.30
N PRO A 674 -20.65 14.97 -33.04
CA PRO A 674 -20.22 16.36 -32.93
C PRO A 674 -20.68 17.18 -34.13
N CYS A 675 -21.32 18.31 -33.85
CA CYS A 675 -21.87 19.24 -34.83
C CYS A 675 -22.78 18.58 -35.88
N SER A 676 -23.51 17.52 -35.51
CA SER A 676 -24.43 16.77 -36.36
C SER A 676 -23.80 16.29 -37.68
N ARG A 677 -22.47 16.16 -37.76
CA ARG A 677 -21.68 16.00 -39.01
C ARG A 677 -21.84 17.14 -40.04
N ARG A 678 -22.53 18.23 -39.69
CA ARG A 678 -22.82 19.38 -40.57
C ARG A 678 -22.12 20.67 -40.14
N GLY A 679 -21.08 20.54 -39.31
CA GLY A 679 -20.16 21.62 -38.98
C GLY A 679 -18.80 21.09 -38.55
N MET A 680 -17.88 22.02 -38.30
CA MET A 680 -16.58 21.75 -37.69
C MET A 680 -16.60 22.14 -36.22
N CYS A 681 -16.05 21.29 -35.36
CA CYS A 681 -15.91 21.56 -33.93
C CYS A 681 -14.63 22.35 -33.67
N ASP A 682 -14.73 23.50 -32.99
CA ASP A 682 -13.54 24.15 -32.42
C ASP A 682 -13.27 23.57 -31.02
N PRO A 683 -12.20 22.77 -30.83
CA PRO A 683 -11.91 22.11 -29.56
C PRO A 683 -11.52 23.10 -28.45
N ALA A 684 -11.10 24.33 -28.77
CA ALA A 684 -10.75 25.32 -27.76
C ALA A 684 -11.99 25.98 -27.13
N THR A 685 -13.03 26.23 -27.94
CA THR A 685 -14.26 26.90 -27.49
C THR A 685 -15.44 25.95 -27.27
N GLY A 686 -15.41 24.76 -27.86
CA GLY A 686 -16.52 23.80 -27.87
C GLY A 686 -17.68 24.26 -28.76
N VAL A 687 -17.43 25.17 -29.71
CA VAL A 687 -18.47 25.73 -30.58
C VAL A 687 -18.41 25.09 -31.96
N CYS A 688 -19.58 24.72 -32.48
CA CYS A 688 -19.70 24.23 -33.85
C CYS A 688 -19.79 25.37 -34.86
N MET A 689 -18.94 25.35 -35.88
CA MET A 689 -19.02 26.19 -37.06
C MET A 689 -19.79 25.43 -38.16
N CYS A 690 -21.05 25.78 -38.36
CA CYS A 690 -21.91 25.09 -39.32
C CYS A 690 -21.51 25.37 -40.77
N TYR A 691 -21.60 24.34 -41.62
CA TYR A 691 -21.44 24.50 -43.05
C TYR A 691 -22.61 25.31 -43.65
N PRO A 692 -22.45 25.88 -44.86
CA PRO A 692 -23.52 26.64 -45.50
C PRO A 692 -24.85 25.88 -45.57
N ASN A 693 -25.95 26.58 -45.31
CA ASN A 693 -27.34 26.07 -45.23
C ASN A 693 -27.67 25.23 -43.97
N TYR A 694 -26.70 25.00 -43.08
CA TYR A 694 -26.94 24.35 -41.79
C TYR A 694 -26.91 25.34 -40.65
N PHE A 695 -27.79 25.14 -39.67
CA PHE A 695 -27.94 25.99 -38.49
C PHE A 695 -28.15 25.12 -37.26
N SER A 696 -28.03 25.74 -36.10
CA SER A 696 -28.36 25.14 -34.81
C SER A 696 -29.82 24.65 -34.76
N SER A 697 -30.02 23.45 -34.23
CA SER A 697 -31.33 22.82 -34.08
C SER A 697 -31.91 22.95 -32.68
N ASP A 698 -33.16 22.54 -32.51
CA ASP A 698 -33.82 22.27 -31.21
C ASP A 698 -33.78 20.78 -30.80
N GLY A 699 -33.10 19.93 -31.59
CA GLY A 699 -33.08 18.47 -31.46
C GLY A 699 -34.33 17.75 -31.97
N ASN A 700 -35.38 18.48 -32.39
CA ASN A 700 -36.64 17.91 -32.89
C ASN A 700 -36.87 18.18 -34.38
N GLY A 701 -35.82 18.52 -35.12
CA GLY A 701 -35.89 18.83 -36.55
C GLY A 701 -36.36 20.25 -36.86
N ALA A 702 -36.42 21.15 -35.86
CA ALA A 702 -36.67 22.56 -36.05
C ALA A 702 -35.43 23.40 -35.69
N ILE A 703 -35.48 24.69 -36.05
CA ILE A 703 -34.43 25.65 -35.69
C ILE A 703 -34.41 25.88 -34.17
N GLY A 704 -33.22 25.94 -33.58
CA GLY A 704 -33.06 26.13 -32.13
C GLY A 704 -31.69 26.65 -31.73
N GLN A 705 -31.37 26.59 -30.44
CA GLN A 705 -30.15 27.18 -29.84
C GLN A 705 -29.13 26.14 -29.34
N ARG A 706 -29.25 24.87 -29.74
CA ARG A 706 -28.35 23.78 -29.31
C ARG A 706 -26.91 23.95 -29.77
N GLY A 707 -26.67 24.72 -30.83
CA GLY A 707 -25.35 24.97 -31.39
C GLY A 707 -24.76 23.76 -32.12
N ASP A 708 -25.59 22.83 -32.61
CA ASP A 708 -25.19 21.51 -33.11
C ASP A 708 -25.17 21.38 -34.64
N CYS A 709 -25.55 22.41 -35.38
CA CYS A 709 -25.69 22.35 -36.85
C CYS A 709 -26.71 21.32 -37.36
N GLY A 710 -27.65 20.90 -36.50
CA GLY A 710 -28.63 19.85 -36.79
C GLY A 710 -29.87 20.31 -37.55
N PHE A 711 -29.94 21.53 -38.09
CA PHE A 711 -31.09 22.04 -38.83
C PHE A 711 -30.69 22.51 -40.23
N VAL A 712 -31.49 22.17 -41.24
CA VAL A 712 -31.28 22.58 -42.63
C VAL A 712 -32.25 23.69 -43.03
N SER A 713 -31.72 24.81 -43.54
CA SER A 713 -32.53 25.89 -44.13
C SER A 713 -32.33 25.92 -45.64
N GLY A 714 -33.34 25.45 -46.39
CA GLY A 714 -33.33 25.42 -47.85
C GLY A 714 -32.99 24.05 -48.45
N THR A 715 -32.64 24.02 -49.74
CA THR A 715 -32.32 22.79 -50.47
C THR A 715 -30.81 22.54 -50.48
N VAL A 716 -30.37 21.41 -49.92
CA VAL A 716 -28.99 20.95 -50.00
C VAL A 716 -28.77 20.25 -51.33
N THR A 717 -27.79 20.71 -52.11
CA THR A 717 -27.49 20.19 -53.46
C THR A 717 -26.05 19.72 -53.63
N ALA A 718 -25.20 19.88 -52.61
CA ALA A 718 -23.79 19.52 -52.66
C ALA A 718 -23.27 19.16 -51.27
N CYS A 719 -22.19 18.38 -51.23
CA CYS A 719 -21.47 18.10 -49.99
C CYS A 719 -20.71 19.34 -49.48
N PRO A 720 -20.35 19.37 -48.18
CA PRO A 720 -19.55 20.44 -47.57
C PRO A 720 -18.22 20.73 -48.28
N GLY A 721 -17.74 21.98 -48.15
CA GLY A 721 -16.48 22.49 -48.71
C GLY A 721 -16.65 23.36 -49.97
N GLU A 722 -15.69 24.25 -50.25
CA GLU A 722 -15.64 25.02 -51.52
C GLU A 722 -15.48 24.09 -52.73
N ILE A 723 -14.70 23.04 -52.54
CA ILE A 723 -14.65 21.85 -53.38
C ILE A 723 -15.32 20.74 -52.55
N ALA A 724 -16.17 19.93 -53.17
CA ALA A 724 -16.87 18.86 -52.47
C ALA A 724 -15.90 17.99 -51.66
N CYS A 725 -16.18 17.84 -50.35
CA CYS A 725 -15.35 17.11 -49.38
C CYS A 725 -13.91 17.60 -49.35
N SER A 726 -13.72 18.90 -49.57
CA SER A 726 -12.43 19.60 -49.60
C SER A 726 -11.40 18.97 -50.54
N GLY A 727 -11.86 18.20 -51.55
CA GLY A 727 -11.02 17.40 -52.45
C GLY A 727 -10.28 16.25 -51.76
N LYS A 728 -10.62 15.91 -50.51
CA LYS A 728 -10.02 14.85 -49.67
C LYS A 728 -10.99 13.71 -49.35
N GLY A 729 -12.11 13.64 -50.06
CA GLY A 729 -13.08 12.58 -49.91
C GLY A 729 -13.99 12.47 -51.13
N THR A 730 -14.90 11.51 -51.07
CA THR A 730 -15.94 11.30 -52.06
C THR A 730 -17.28 11.76 -51.51
N CYS A 731 -17.98 12.62 -52.26
CA CYS A 731 -19.32 13.08 -51.91
C CYS A 731 -20.36 11.99 -52.21
N ARG A 732 -21.08 11.54 -51.18
CA ARG A 732 -22.27 10.71 -51.38
C ARG A 732 -23.39 11.64 -51.85
N GLY A 733 -23.99 11.34 -53.01
CA GLY A 733 -25.06 12.15 -53.59
C GLY A 733 -26.35 12.17 -52.76
N PRO A 734 -27.48 12.68 -53.32
CA PRO A 734 -28.74 12.71 -52.59
C PRO A 734 -29.19 11.32 -52.10
N PRO A 735 -29.87 11.25 -50.94
CA PRO A 735 -30.40 12.37 -50.16
C PRO A 735 -29.44 12.97 -49.11
N THR A 736 -28.30 12.33 -48.80
CA THR A 736 -27.51 12.63 -47.58
C THR A 736 -26.44 13.70 -47.76
N TYR A 737 -25.82 13.82 -48.94
CA TYR A 737 -24.74 14.81 -49.19
C TYR A 737 -23.63 14.78 -48.12
N ASP A 738 -23.26 13.59 -47.63
CA ASP A 738 -22.18 13.38 -46.67
C ASP A 738 -20.86 13.02 -47.36
N CYS A 739 -19.76 13.39 -46.71
CA CYS A 739 -18.42 13.12 -47.21
C CYS A 739 -17.86 11.81 -46.66
N ILE A 740 -17.41 10.94 -47.56
CA ILE A 740 -16.61 9.76 -47.22
C ILE A 740 -15.15 10.14 -47.39
N CYS A 741 -14.45 10.34 -46.27
CA CYS A 741 -13.07 10.81 -46.30
C CYS A 741 -12.09 9.75 -46.80
N ASN A 742 -11.09 10.20 -47.54
CA ASN A 742 -9.96 9.37 -47.93
C ASN A 742 -9.16 8.96 -46.68
N GLU A 743 -8.38 7.89 -46.80
CA GLU A 743 -7.51 7.41 -45.72
C GLU A 743 -6.62 8.53 -45.16
N GLY A 744 -6.57 8.65 -43.83
CA GLY A 744 -5.84 9.70 -43.13
C GLY A 744 -6.60 11.02 -42.90
N PHE A 745 -7.83 11.15 -43.42
CA PHE A 745 -8.69 12.33 -43.21
C PHE A 745 -9.98 11.97 -42.45
N THR A 746 -10.51 12.95 -41.73
CA THR A 746 -11.73 12.86 -40.90
C THR A 746 -12.48 14.20 -40.90
N GLY A 747 -13.58 14.29 -40.16
CA GLY A 747 -14.44 15.47 -40.07
C GLY A 747 -15.55 15.48 -41.11
N GLY A 748 -16.47 16.45 -41.00
CA GLY A 748 -17.67 16.51 -41.84
C GLY A 748 -17.40 16.86 -43.32
N ASP A 749 -16.29 17.52 -43.62
CA ASP A 749 -15.85 17.91 -44.96
C ASP A 749 -14.48 17.33 -45.35
N CYS A 750 -13.93 16.43 -44.53
CA CYS A 750 -12.63 15.78 -44.73
C CYS A 750 -11.41 16.71 -44.68
N THR A 751 -11.50 17.86 -44.02
CA THR A 751 -10.34 18.77 -43.83
C THR A 751 -9.40 18.33 -42.72
N GLU A 752 -9.92 17.69 -41.67
CA GLU A 752 -9.13 17.26 -40.52
C GLU A 752 -8.34 15.99 -40.84
N ARG A 753 -7.17 15.85 -40.23
CA ARG A 753 -6.34 14.64 -40.33
C ARG A 753 -6.55 13.73 -39.12
N LEU A 754 -6.45 12.43 -39.37
CA LEU A 754 -6.37 11.41 -38.33
C LEU A 754 -4.94 11.39 -37.76
N CYS A 755 -4.83 11.45 -36.43
CA CYS A 755 -3.55 11.25 -35.78
C CYS A 755 -3.27 9.75 -35.60
N PRO A 756 -1.98 9.37 -35.48
CA PRO A 756 -1.60 7.99 -35.27
C PRO A 756 -2.14 7.46 -33.94
N LYS A 757 -2.48 6.17 -33.94
CA LYS A 757 -2.96 5.46 -32.76
C LYS A 757 -1.85 4.60 -32.18
N GLY A 758 -1.75 4.57 -30.85
CA GLY A 758 -0.86 3.70 -30.09
C GLY A 758 -1.60 3.09 -28.90
N ARG A 759 -0.98 2.14 -28.20
CA ARG A 759 -1.55 1.61 -26.95
C ARG A 759 -1.73 2.77 -25.96
N SER A 760 -2.89 2.87 -25.33
CA SER A 760 -3.18 3.88 -24.33
C SER A 760 -2.26 3.70 -23.12
N TRP A 761 -1.75 4.82 -22.61
CA TRP A 761 -1.13 4.84 -21.28
C TRP A 761 -2.22 4.73 -20.23
N PHE A 762 -3.20 5.63 -20.28
CA PHE A 762 -4.31 5.68 -19.33
C PHE A 762 -5.63 5.38 -20.04
N ASP A 763 -6.24 4.25 -19.69
CA ASP A 763 -7.62 3.94 -20.07
C ASP A 763 -8.27 3.04 -19.02
N ARG A 764 -9.44 2.51 -19.37
CA ARG A 764 -10.29 1.75 -18.48
C ARG A 764 -10.45 0.33 -19.04
N PRO A 765 -10.43 -0.71 -18.20
CA PRO A 765 -10.74 -2.06 -18.64
C PRO A 765 -12.18 -2.18 -19.16
N THR A 766 -12.32 -2.77 -20.35
CA THR A 766 -13.60 -2.87 -21.07
C THR A 766 -14.15 -4.30 -21.16
N GLU A 767 -13.27 -5.31 -21.18
CA GLU A 767 -13.67 -6.71 -21.48
C GLU A 767 -13.50 -7.67 -20.30
N ALA A 768 -12.46 -7.50 -19.48
CA ALA A 768 -12.14 -8.36 -18.34
C ALA A 768 -11.29 -7.61 -17.30
N PRO A 769 -11.21 -8.10 -16.04
CA PRO A 769 -10.30 -7.53 -15.04
C PRO A 769 -8.86 -7.52 -15.55
N ASP A 770 -8.12 -6.47 -15.19
CA ASP A 770 -6.71 -6.29 -15.56
C ASP A 770 -6.45 -6.35 -17.09
N THR A 771 -7.45 -6.05 -17.93
CA THR A 771 -7.34 -5.98 -19.40
C THR A 771 -7.58 -4.54 -19.88
N ALA A 772 -6.50 -3.79 -20.09
CA ALA A 772 -6.48 -2.38 -20.47
C ALA A 772 -5.58 -2.15 -21.71
N HIS A 773 -5.22 -0.89 -22.00
CA HIS A 773 -4.25 -0.50 -23.04
C HIS A 773 -4.72 -0.65 -24.50
N ALA A 774 -5.97 -0.27 -24.77
CA ALA A 774 -6.52 -0.26 -26.12
C ALA A 774 -5.77 0.71 -27.06
N LEU A 775 -5.81 0.44 -28.38
CA LEU A 775 -5.24 1.36 -29.37
C LEU A 775 -6.10 2.63 -29.49
N VAL A 776 -5.56 3.76 -29.05
CA VAL A 776 -6.22 5.06 -29.06
C VAL A 776 -5.36 6.12 -29.73
N GLU A 777 -6.00 7.18 -30.20
CA GLU A 777 -5.30 8.32 -30.81
C GLU A 777 -4.37 8.98 -29.80
N CYS A 778 -3.13 9.21 -30.21
CA CYS A 778 -2.08 9.80 -29.37
C CYS A 778 -1.89 9.12 -28.00
N SER A 779 -2.21 7.82 -27.90
CA SER A 779 -2.01 6.99 -26.70
C SER A 779 -2.60 7.56 -25.40
N ASN A 780 -3.57 8.47 -25.47
CA ASN A 780 -4.05 9.29 -24.34
C ASN A 780 -2.92 10.03 -23.58
N ALA A 781 -1.78 10.26 -24.23
CA ALA A 781 -0.60 10.95 -23.67
C ALA A 781 -0.13 12.10 -24.58
N GLY A 782 -1.05 12.63 -25.39
CA GLY A 782 -0.83 13.78 -26.25
C GLY A 782 -2.14 14.36 -26.75
N GLU A 783 -2.03 15.45 -27.50
CA GLU A 783 -3.13 16.10 -28.22
C GLU A 783 -2.91 15.95 -29.72
N CYS A 784 -3.99 15.79 -30.49
CA CYS A 784 -3.90 15.64 -31.94
C CYS A 784 -3.93 17.01 -32.62
N ASP A 785 -2.84 17.40 -33.30
CA ASP A 785 -2.88 18.52 -34.24
C ASP A 785 -3.60 18.06 -35.52
N ARG A 786 -4.91 18.31 -35.57
CA ARG A 786 -5.80 17.93 -36.69
C ARG A 786 -5.38 18.54 -38.03
N THR A 787 -4.59 19.60 -38.05
CA THR A 787 -4.13 20.23 -39.30
C THR A 787 -2.96 19.45 -39.92
N LYS A 788 -2.11 18.83 -39.08
CA LYS A 788 -0.94 18.06 -39.50
C LYS A 788 -1.15 16.55 -39.47
N GLY A 789 -2.08 16.07 -38.62
CA GLY A 789 -2.24 14.64 -38.32
C GLY A 789 -1.12 14.10 -37.45
N GLU A 790 -0.54 14.95 -36.61
CA GLU A 790 0.60 14.64 -35.74
C GLU A 790 0.21 14.82 -34.27
N CYS A 791 0.69 13.92 -33.40
CA CYS A 791 0.46 14.04 -31.97
C CYS A 791 1.49 14.97 -31.32
N VAL A 792 1.01 15.93 -30.54
CA VAL A 792 1.83 16.75 -29.65
C VAL A 792 1.84 16.07 -28.28
N CYS A 793 2.98 15.49 -27.91
CA CYS A 793 3.07 14.67 -26.70
C CYS A 793 3.16 15.49 -25.42
N LEU A 794 2.54 14.96 -24.37
CA LEU A 794 2.71 15.47 -23.02
C LEU A 794 4.16 15.26 -22.54
N ALA A 795 4.57 16.07 -21.56
CA ALA A 795 5.87 15.93 -20.92
C ALA A 795 6.10 14.49 -20.41
N GLY A 796 7.28 13.94 -20.72
CA GLY A 796 7.65 12.56 -20.39
C GLY A 796 7.34 11.53 -21.49
N PHE A 797 6.65 11.92 -22.57
CA PHE A 797 6.24 11.03 -23.66
C PHE A 797 6.80 11.46 -25.03
N THR A 798 6.97 10.48 -25.92
CA THR A 798 7.53 10.61 -27.27
C THR A 798 7.01 9.51 -28.21
N GLY A 799 7.47 9.54 -29.46
CA GLY A 799 6.97 8.68 -30.54
C GLY A 799 5.82 9.33 -31.30
N ALA A 800 5.55 8.83 -32.51
CA ALA A 800 4.55 9.43 -33.41
C ALA A 800 3.15 9.50 -32.79
N ALA A 801 2.79 8.51 -31.97
CA ALA A 801 1.52 8.46 -31.24
C ALA A 801 1.67 8.76 -29.75
N CYS A 802 2.80 9.31 -29.29
CA CYS A 802 3.09 9.51 -27.86
C CYS A 802 3.08 8.22 -27.02
N ASN A 803 3.35 7.09 -27.67
CA ASN A 803 3.26 5.74 -27.10
C ASN A 803 4.57 5.27 -26.45
N ARG A 804 5.61 6.13 -26.39
CA ARG A 804 6.88 5.81 -25.75
C ARG A 804 7.20 6.81 -24.65
N MET A 805 7.81 6.33 -23.59
CA MET A 805 8.33 7.14 -22.50
C MET A 805 9.70 7.70 -22.89
N VAL A 806 9.94 8.99 -22.67
CA VAL A 806 11.24 9.63 -22.95
C VAL A 806 12.31 9.08 -22.00
N CYS A 807 13.51 8.76 -22.49
CA CYS A 807 14.61 8.38 -21.60
C CYS A 807 15.04 9.56 -20.69
N PRO A 808 15.40 9.30 -19.43
CA PRO A 808 15.90 10.34 -18.52
C PRO A 808 17.06 11.12 -19.14
N ASN A 809 16.94 12.44 -19.23
CA ASN A 809 17.96 13.39 -19.76
C ASN A 809 18.68 12.95 -21.06
N ASP A 810 18.02 12.21 -21.95
CA ASP A 810 18.66 11.59 -23.13
C ASP A 810 19.96 10.82 -22.78
N CYS A 811 19.92 10.14 -21.62
CA CYS A 811 21.03 9.43 -21.03
C CYS A 811 22.30 10.27 -20.85
N SER A 812 22.13 11.59 -20.66
CA SER A 812 23.16 12.59 -20.41
C SER A 812 24.32 12.58 -21.42
N GLY A 813 24.10 12.03 -22.63
CA GLY A 813 25.15 11.81 -23.62
C GLY A 813 26.20 10.75 -23.23
N HIS A 814 25.95 10.00 -22.15
CA HIS A 814 26.84 8.98 -21.59
C HIS A 814 26.21 7.59 -21.56
N GLY A 815 25.06 7.41 -22.20
CA GLY A 815 24.41 6.13 -22.37
C GLY A 815 23.65 6.02 -23.69
N THR A 816 22.95 4.91 -23.86
CA THR A 816 22.02 4.71 -24.98
C THR A 816 20.62 4.42 -24.45
N CYS A 817 19.63 5.11 -25.02
CA CYS A 817 18.22 4.93 -24.70
C CYS A 817 17.68 3.65 -25.35
N TYR A 818 17.14 2.74 -24.54
CA TYR A 818 16.58 1.46 -24.98
C TYR A 818 15.20 1.22 -24.38
N THR A 819 14.34 0.50 -25.11
CA THR A 819 13.08 -0.02 -24.54
C THR A 819 13.36 -1.17 -23.56
N MET A 820 12.39 -1.51 -22.70
CA MET A 820 12.50 -2.66 -21.79
C MET A 820 12.86 -3.98 -22.51
N GLU A 821 12.28 -4.25 -23.67
CA GLU A 821 12.64 -5.41 -24.51
C GLU A 821 14.12 -5.38 -24.94
N GLN A 822 14.63 -4.20 -25.30
CA GLN A 822 16.00 -4.03 -25.75
C GLN A 822 17.00 -4.08 -24.59
N LEU A 823 16.63 -3.55 -23.42
CA LEU A 823 17.38 -3.67 -22.17
C LEU A 823 17.46 -5.13 -21.73
N ALA A 824 16.37 -5.89 -21.81
CA ALA A 824 16.35 -7.31 -21.46
C ALA A 824 17.36 -8.15 -22.26
N LYS A 825 17.47 -7.88 -23.57
CA LYS A 825 18.43 -8.54 -24.46
C LYS A 825 19.89 -8.18 -24.16
N ARG A 826 20.12 -7.10 -23.41
CA ARG A 826 21.44 -6.55 -23.04
C ARG A 826 21.71 -6.66 -21.54
N ALA A 827 20.81 -7.28 -20.79
CA ALA A 827 20.96 -7.43 -19.37
C ALA A 827 22.21 -8.25 -19.07
N THR A 828 23.02 -7.76 -18.13
CA THR A 828 24.24 -8.43 -17.72
C THR A 828 24.06 -9.00 -16.33
N VAL A 829 24.34 -10.29 -16.14
CA VAL A 829 24.43 -10.89 -14.81
C VAL A 829 25.91 -11.13 -14.53
N ASN A 830 26.43 -10.50 -13.48
CA ASN A 830 27.85 -10.48 -13.15
C ASN A 830 28.75 -10.11 -14.35
N GLY A 831 28.30 -9.18 -15.19
CA GLY A 831 29.03 -8.68 -16.36
C GLY A 831 28.97 -9.59 -17.61
N GLU A 832 28.27 -10.73 -17.57
CA GLU A 832 27.97 -11.52 -18.76
C GLU A 832 26.60 -11.17 -19.31
N THR A 833 26.49 -10.90 -20.61
CA THR A 833 25.19 -10.71 -21.26
C THR A 833 24.38 -12.01 -21.17
N MET A 834 23.33 -11.97 -20.36
CA MET A 834 22.33 -13.01 -20.27
C MET A 834 21.14 -12.49 -21.07
N ALA A 835 20.99 -12.95 -22.31
CA ALA A 835 19.89 -12.53 -23.16
C ALA A 835 18.56 -13.01 -22.56
N PHE A 836 17.95 -12.16 -21.73
CA PHE A 836 16.61 -12.37 -21.22
C PHE A 836 15.59 -11.85 -22.23
N THR A 837 14.37 -12.35 -22.08
CA THR A 837 13.24 -11.87 -22.87
C THR A 837 12.30 -11.12 -21.94
N TYR A 838 11.82 -9.97 -22.39
CA TYR A 838 10.81 -9.18 -21.71
C TYR A 838 9.71 -8.86 -22.72
N GLY A 839 8.49 -9.32 -22.46
CA GLY A 839 7.36 -9.08 -23.37
C GLY A 839 7.42 -9.86 -24.68
N ALA A 840 7.88 -11.12 -24.65
CA ALA A 840 7.97 -11.98 -25.85
C ALA A 840 6.61 -12.21 -26.55
N VAL A 841 5.52 -12.03 -25.81
CA VAL A 841 4.15 -12.21 -26.27
C VAL A 841 3.51 -10.82 -26.39
N PRO A 842 3.17 -10.36 -27.61
CA PRO A 842 2.48 -9.09 -27.78
C PRO A 842 1.20 -9.02 -26.94
N ASN A 843 1.02 -7.92 -26.22
CA ASN A 843 -0.14 -7.66 -25.35
C ASN A 843 -0.27 -8.61 -24.14
N LYS A 844 0.80 -9.28 -23.71
CA LYS A 844 0.81 -9.93 -22.39
C LYS A 844 0.64 -8.86 -21.32
N LYS A 845 -0.37 -9.02 -20.47
CA LYS A 845 -0.86 -8.02 -19.51
C LYS A 845 0.24 -7.46 -18.61
N GLU A 846 1.14 -8.31 -18.14
CA GLU A 846 2.19 -7.94 -17.19
C GLU A 846 3.39 -7.25 -17.85
N THR A 847 3.45 -7.24 -19.18
CA THR A 847 4.62 -6.78 -19.96
C THR A 847 4.20 -5.96 -21.18
N TRP A 848 3.01 -5.36 -21.15
CA TRP A 848 2.42 -4.63 -22.27
C TRP A 848 3.28 -3.42 -22.68
N GLU A 849 4.09 -2.94 -21.75
CA GLU A 849 5.00 -1.81 -21.84
C GLU A 849 6.37 -2.13 -22.47
N TYR A 850 6.60 -3.38 -22.91
CA TYR A 850 7.91 -3.86 -23.37
C TYR A 850 8.59 -2.97 -24.42
N ASP A 851 7.81 -2.33 -25.30
CA ASP A 851 8.26 -1.39 -26.34
C ASP A 851 7.88 0.07 -26.07
N MET A 852 7.24 0.34 -24.94
CA MET A 852 6.76 1.68 -24.57
C MET A 852 7.63 2.34 -23.50
N VAL A 853 8.04 1.61 -22.47
CA VAL A 853 8.89 2.16 -21.42
C VAL A 853 10.35 2.08 -21.85
N GLN A 854 11.06 3.20 -21.67
CA GLN A 854 12.45 3.34 -22.05
C GLN A 854 13.30 3.75 -20.85
N GLY A 855 14.54 3.25 -20.83
CA GLY A 855 15.56 3.55 -19.83
C GLY A 855 16.95 3.64 -20.46
N CYS A 856 17.90 4.10 -19.66
CA CYS A 856 19.28 4.30 -20.11
C CYS A 856 20.15 3.10 -19.80
N LEU A 857 20.91 2.64 -20.80
CA LEU A 857 22.05 1.75 -20.58
C LEU A 857 23.33 2.60 -20.63
N CYS A 858 23.98 2.74 -19.48
CA CYS A 858 25.14 3.62 -19.35
C CYS A 858 26.41 3.03 -19.98
N SER A 859 27.25 3.93 -20.49
CA SER A 859 28.58 3.59 -21.00
C SER A 859 29.52 3.28 -19.84
N PRO A 860 30.59 2.48 -20.05
CA PRO A 860 31.56 2.18 -18.99
C PRO A 860 32.09 3.44 -18.29
N GLY A 861 32.12 3.40 -16.95
CA GLY A 861 32.55 4.52 -16.10
C GLY A 861 31.44 5.52 -15.75
N TRP A 862 30.21 5.28 -16.19
CA TRP A 862 29.01 6.04 -15.85
C TRP A 862 27.90 5.14 -15.31
N GLU A 863 27.10 5.69 -14.42
CA GLU A 863 25.99 5.02 -13.75
C GLU A 863 24.88 6.02 -13.39
N GLY A 864 23.88 5.57 -12.64
CA GLY A 864 22.67 6.32 -12.36
C GLY A 864 21.60 6.14 -13.44
N HIS A 865 20.38 6.54 -13.12
CA HIS A 865 19.21 6.30 -13.96
C HIS A 865 19.26 7.00 -15.34
N ASP A 866 19.98 8.12 -15.41
CA ASP A 866 20.17 8.96 -16.60
C ASP A 866 21.63 9.02 -17.06
N CYS A 867 22.49 8.16 -16.50
CA CYS A 867 23.94 8.10 -16.78
C CYS A 867 24.72 9.39 -16.48
N SER A 868 24.22 10.25 -15.59
CA SER A 868 24.91 11.48 -15.17
C SER A 868 25.99 11.25 -14.09
N LEU A 869 25.96 10.10 -13.41
CA LEU A 869 26.85 9.81 -12.29
C LEU A 869 28.10 9.07 -12.76
N ARG A 870 29.27 9.41 -12.20
CA ARG A 870 30.51 8.64 -12.38
C ARG A 870 30.50 7.42 -11.48
N SER A 871 30.86 6.27 -12.05
CA SER A 871 31.12 5.07 -11.27
C SER A 871 32.40 5.21 -10.45
N CYS A 872 32.34 4.77 -9.19
CA CYS A 872 33.50 4.74 -8.30
C CYS A 872 34.21 3.38 -8.29
N PRO A 873 35.51 3.34 -7.97
CA PRO A 873 36.24 2.10 -7.74
C PRO A 873 35.57 1.22 -6.69
N THR A 874 35.62 -0.08 -6.91
CA THR A 874 35.19 -1.11 -5.97
C THR A 874 36.39 -1.94 -5.50
N GLY A 875 36.28 -2.48 -4.30
CA GLY A 875 37.31 -3.31 -3.71
C GLY A 875 36.85 -4.08 -2.48
N ASP A 876 37.78 -4.88 -1.97
CA ASP A 876 37.62 -5.69 -0.75
C ASP A 876 37.75 -4.80 0.50
N ASP A 877 36.97 -5.07 1.55
CA ASP A 877 37.15 -4.38 2.83
C ASP A 877 38.34 -5.01 3.58
N PRO A 878 39.44 -4.29 3.82
CA PRO A 878 40.64 -4.85 4.45
C PRO A 878 40.43 -5.36 5.89
N MET A 879 39.29 -5.03 6.52
CA MET A 879 38.96 -5.49 7.87
C MET A 879 38.13 -6.78 7.88
N THR A 880 37.62 -7.23 6.75
CA THR A 880 36.96 -8.53 6.67
C THR A 880 38.04 -9.62 6.69
N LEU A 881 37.91 -10.58 7.62
CA LEU A 881 38.93 -11.62 7.82
C LEU A 881 38.50 -12.95 7.24
N ARG A 882 39.49 -13.77 6.85
CA ARG A 882 39.33 -15.16 6.36
C ARG A 882 38.55 -15.28 5.04
N GLN A 883 38.58 -14.23 4.21
CA GLN A 883 38.03 -14.29 2.87
C GLN A 883 38.94 -15.07 1.93
N GLN A 884 38.36 -15.55 0.83
CA GLN A 884 39.06 -16.30 -0.20
C GLN A 884 38.71 -15.70 -1.56
N ASN A 885 39.70 -15.70 -2.46
CA ASN A 885 39.51 -15.36 -3.85
C ASN A 885 38.66 -16.43 -4.54
N GLU A 886 37.99 -16.04 -5.63
CA GLU A 886 37.35 -16.98 -6.54
C GLU A 886 38.40 -17.86 -7.23
N VAL A 887 38.13 -19.17 -7.26
CA VAL A 887 39.00 -20.16 -7.91
C VAL A 887 38.17 -21.05 -8.82
N GLN A 888 38.49 -20.98 -10.11
CA GLN A 888 37.89 -21.84 -11.12
C GLN A 888 38.88 -22.90 -11.58
N LEU A 889 38.43 -24.16 -11.68
CA LEU A 889 39.24 -25.29 -12.11
C LEU A 889 38.85 -25.74 -13.52
N LEU A 890 39.80 -25.70 -14.46
CA LEU A 890 39.57 -26.08 -15.85
C LEU A 890 40.31 -27.39 -16.15
N VAL A 891 39.62 -28.33 -16.79
CA VAL A 891 40.21 -29.57 -17.29
C VAL A 891 40.03 -29.61 -18.80
N CYS A 892 41.14 -29.71 -19.53
CA CYS A 892 41.14 -29.81 -20.98
C CYS A 892 41.67 -31.17 -21.45
N LYS A 893 40.88 -31.85 -22.29
CA LYS A 893 41.17 -33.14 -22.90
C LYS A 893 41.47 -32.98 -24.39
N GLY A 894 42.59 -33.53 -24.82
CA GLY A 894 43.00 -33.57 -26.24
C GLY A 894 44.48 -33.27 -26.43
N ASN A 895 44.95 -33.47 -27.66
CA ASN A 895 46.38 -33.37 -28.04
C ASN A 895 46.62 -32.49 -29.28
N SER A 896 45.58 -31.82 -29.80
CA SER A 896 45.66 -30.91 -30.94
C SER A 896 44.44 -29.97 -30.94
N GLY A 897 44.58 -28.80 -31.58
CA GLY A 897 43.53 -27.78 -31.67
C GLY A 897 43.80 -26.54 -30.82
N PHE A 898 42.82 -25.64 -30.83
CA PHE A 898 42.83 -24.36 -30.14
C PHE A 898 41.57 -24.20 -29.29
N PHE A 899 41.67 -23.41 -28.24
CA PHE A 899 40.53 -22.97 -27.46
C PHE A 899 40.62 -21.47 -27.21
N THR A 900 39.45 -20.83 -27.07
CA THR A 900 39.33 -19.44 -26.67
C THR A 900 38.59 -19.41 -25.35
N LEU A 901 39.08 -18.66 -24.37
CA LEU A 901 38.36 -18.41 -23.12
C LEU A 901 37.63 -17.08 -23.21
N LYS A 902 36.47 -16.99 -22.57
CA LYS A 902 35.65 -15.79 -22.49
C LYS A 902 35.29 -15.50 -21.03
N PHE A 903 35.33 -14.23 -20.67
CA PHE A 903 34.89 -13.72 -19.36
C PHE A 903 34.21 -12.37 -19.55
N ARG A 904 32.94 -12.25 -19.14
CA ARG A 904 32.17 -10.98 -19.25
C ARG A 904 32.21 -10.39 -20.67
N ASP A 905 31.87 -11.24 -21.65
CA ASP A 905 31.87 -10.96 -23.10
C ASP A 905 33.21 -10.58 -23.76
N ALA A 906 34.30 -10.43 -22.99
CA ALA A 906 35.65 -10.32 -23.51
C ALA A 906 36.22 -11.72 -23.81
N ALA A 907 36.90 -11.88 -24.95
CA ALA A 907 37.46 -13.15 -25.40
C ALA A 907 38.99 -13.06 -25.53
N THR A 908 39.70 -14.07 -25.06
CA THR A 908 41.13 -14.21 -25.34
C THR A 908 41.36 -14.38 -26.85
N PRO A 909 42.59 -14.16 -27.35
CA PRO A 909 43.00 -14.74 -28.63
C PRO A 909 42.84 -16.27 -28.61
N GLN A 910 42.89 -16.91 -29.79
CA GLN A 910 42.94 -18.38 -29.87
C GLN A 910 44.21 -18.91 -29.19
N LEU A 911 44.05 -19.79 -28.21
CA LEU A 911 45.11 -20.40 -27.42
C LEU A 911 45.34 -21.85 -27.87
N PRO A 912 46.57 -22.27 -28.16
CA PRO A 912 46.84 -23.65 -28.55
C PRO A 912 46.68 -24.61 -27.36
N PHE A 913 46.36 -25.87 -27.63
CA PHE A 913 46.19 -26.92 -26.59
C PHE A 913 47.38 -27.08 -25.63
N ASN A 914 48.59 -26.68 -26.05
CA ASN A 914 49.83 -26.76 -25.29
C ASN A 914 50.30 -25.41 -24.71
N VAL A 915 49.39 -24.43 -24.59
CA VAL A 915 49.72 -23.12 -24.02
C VAL A 915 50.34 -23.26 -22.61
N PRO A 916 51.47 -22.59 -22.32
CA PRO A 916 52.04 -22.56 -20.97
C PRO A 916 51.17 -21.74 -20.01
N ALA A 917 51.17 -22.11 -18.72
CA ALA A 917 50.41 -21.41 -17.68
C ALA A 917 50.65 -19.88 -17.65
N ALA A 918 51.90 -19.43 -17.79
CA ALA A 918 52.24 -18.01 -17.84
C ALA A 918 51.69 -17.28 -19.09
N SER A 919 51.57 -17.98 -20.22
CA SER A 919 50.97 -17.41 -21.43
C SER A 919 49.44 -17.39 -21.33
N LEU A 920 48.84 -18.40 -20.68
CA LEU A 920 47.41 -18.40 -20.37
C LEU A 920 47.05 -17.27 -19.41
N ALA A 921 47.83 -17.06 -18.34
CA ALA A 921 47.67 -15.94 -17.43
C ALA A 921 47.71 -14.60 -18.19
N ARG A 922 48.75 -14.35 -18.99
CA ARG A 922 48.85 -13.12 -19.79
C ARG A 922 47.68 -12.92 -20.77
N ALA A 923 47.17 -14.00 -21.38
CA ALA A 923 46.04 -13.91 -22.28
C ALA A 923 44.74 -13.53 -21.54
N LEU A 924 44.55 -14.03 -20.32
CA LEU A 924 43.44 -13.67 -19.44
C LEU A 924 43.59 -12.24 -18.91
N GLU A 925 44.77 -11.86 -18.41
CA GLU A 925 45.04 -10.50 -17.89
C GLU A 925 44.96 -9.41 -18.97
N ALA A 926 45.10 -9.77 -20.25
CA ALA A 926 44.88 -8.85 -21.37
C ALA A 926 43.40 -8.48 -21.57
N LEU A 927 42.47 -9.23 -20.96
CA LEU A 927 41.06 -8.89 -20.95
C LEU A 927 40.81 -7.84 -19.87
N ALA A 928 40.31 -6.67 -20.26
CA ALA A 928 39.97 -5.58 -19.34
C ALA A 928 38.97 -6.00 -18.23
N THR A 929 38.23 -7.08 -18.45
CA THR A 929 37.23 -7.62 -17.52
C THR A 929 37.79 -8.57 -16.46
N VAL A 930 39.00 -9.13 -16.63
CA VAL A 930 39.55 -10.20 -15.76
C VAL A 930 40.50 -9.66 -14.69
N GLY A 931 41.21 -8.55 -14.96
CA GLY A 931 42.24 -8.05 -14.04
C GLY A 931 43.40 -9.04 -13.89
N LYS A 932 43.95 -9.17 -12.68
CA LYS A 932 45.09 -10.05 -12.38
C LYS A 932 44.64 -11.45 -11.96
N VAL A 933 45.35 -12.47 -12.47
CA VAL A 933 45.04 -13.88 -12.19
C VAL A 933 46.31 -14.68 -11.89
N SER A 934 46.21 -15.67 -11.02
CA SER A 934 47.24 -16.71 -10.86
C SER A 934 46.79 -17.99 -11.55
N VAL A 935 47.62 -18.50 -12.47
CA VAL A 935 47.34 -19.72 -13.22
C VAL A 935 48.37 -20.78 -12.87
N THR A 936 47.91 -21.91 -12.33
CA THR A 936 48.77 -23.06 -12.00
C THR A 936 48.21 -24.34 -12.59
N TYR A 937 49.09 -25.25 -13.01
CA TYR A 937 48.72 -26.54 -13.59
C TYR A 937 49.05 -27.65 -12.57
N SER A 938 48.15 -28.61 -12.38
CA SER A 938 48.40 -29.73 -11.48
C SER A 938 49.57 -30.57 -11.99
N THR A 939 50.46 -30.98 -11.08
CA THR A 939 51.51 -31.95 -11.40
C THR A 939 50.87 -33.29 -11.78
N ASP A 940 51.27 -33.83 -12.93
CA ASP A 940 50.97 -35.23 -13.23
C ASP A 940 51.60 -36.15 -12.17
N THR A 941 51.13 -37.40 -12.07
CA THR A 941 51.64 -38.42 -11.14
C THR A 941 53.14 -38.75 -11.34
N ASN A 942 53.81 -38.13 -12.32
CA ASN A 942 55.22 -38.33 -12.65
C ASN A 942 56.11 -37.12 -12.31
N GLY A 943 55.57 -36.07 -11.67
CA GLY A 943 56.37 -34.93 -11.22
C GLY A 943 56.94 -34.05 -12.35
N VAL A 944 56.36 -34.10 -13.56
CA VAL A 944 56.79 -33.22 -14.66
C VAL A 944 56.16 -31.83 -14.48
N THR A 945 56.95 -30.87 -14.03
CA THR A 945 56.66 -29.44 -14.19
C THR A 945 56.70 -29.07 -15.67
N GLY A 946 55.54 -28.69 -16.25
CA GLY A 946 55.45 -28.24 -17.66
C GLY A 946 54.44 -28.97 -18.54
N SER A 947 53.48 -29.72 -17.97
CA SER A 947 52.41 -30.36 -18.76
C SER A 947 51.61 -29.33 -19.60
N PRO A 948 51.25 -29.67 -20.86
CA PRO A 948 50.42 -28.81 -21.70
C PRO A 948 49.05 -28.56 -21.07
N ALA A 949 48.44 -27.40 -21.35
CA ALA A 949 47.11 -27.02 -20.85
C ALA A 949 46.07 -28.13 -21.05
N CYS A 950 46.12 -28.82 -22.20
CA CYS A 950 45.30 -29.98 -22.53
C CYS A 950 46.17 -31.25 -22.64
N ASN A 951 45.66 -32.38 -22.15
CA ASN A 951 46.27 -33.69 -22.38
C ASN A 951 45.22 -34.77 -22.67
N THR A 952 45.61 -35.91 -23.25
CA THR A 952 44.65 -36.95 -23.68
C THR A 952 43.83 -37.52 -22.51
N ALA A 953 44.43 -37.61 -21.31
CA ALA A 953 43.77 -38.14 -20.12
C ALA A 953 42.79 -37.14 -19.45
N GLY A 954 42.99 -35.83 -19.68
CA GLY A 954 42.38 -34.76 -18.88
C GLY A 954 42.81 -34.81 -17.42
N SER A 955 44.06 -35.22 -17.17
CA SER A 955 44.62 -35.28 -15.81
C SER A 955 45.22 -33.96 -15.35
N ASN A 956 45.49 -33.03 -16.28
CA ASN A 956 45.95 -31.70 -15.94
C ASN A 956 44.75 -30.81 -15.55
N ILE A 957 44.78 -30.31 -14.32
CA ILE A 957 43.83 -29.34 -13.78
C ILE A 957 44.51 -27.97 -13.84
N MET A 958 43.95 -27.07 -14.64
CA MET A 958 44.34 -25.66 -14.66
C MET A 958 43.54 -24.93 -13.57
N ARG A 959 44.23 -24.52 -12.51
CA ARG A 959 43.68 -23.69 -11.45
C ARG A 959 43.86 -22.22 -11.81
N ILE A 960 42.75 -21.48 -11.88
CA ILE A 960 42.73 -20.03 -12.13
C ILE A 960 42.19 -19.35 -10.88
N ASP A 961 43.04 -18.56 -10.24
CA ASP A 961 42.74 -17.77 -9.04
C ASP A 961 42.56 -16.30 -9.46
N PHE A 962 41.38 -15.72 -9.22
CA PHE A 962 41.08 -14.33 -9.56
C PHE A 962 41.54 -13.42 -8.43
N LEU A 963 42.54 -12.58 -8.70
CA LEU A 963 43.23 -11.86 -7.64
C LEU A 963 42.68 -10.44 -7.40
N THR A 964 42.12 -9.81 -8.43
CA THR A 964 41.64 -8.41 -8.38
C THR A 964 40.17 -8.23 -8.79
N ASN A 965 39.50 -9.32 -9.16
CA ASN A 965 38.04 -9.36 -9.29
C ASN A 965 37.53 -10.14 -8.08
N PHE A 966 36.68 -9.50 -7.28
CA PHE A 966 36.22 -10.04 -6.01
C PHE A 966 34.80 -10.60 -6.10
N GLY A 967 34.37 -11.33 -5.07
CA GLY A 967 33.07 -11.98 -5.01
C GLY A 967 32.97 -13.30 -5.78
N ASP A 968 31.73 -13.78 -5.91
CA ASP A 968 31.34 -14.99 -6.64
C ASP A 968 31.28 -14.70 -8.15
N LEU A 969 32.36 -15.01 -8.87
CA LEU A 969 32.48 -14.67 -10.29
C LEU A 969 31.82 -15.73 -11.19
N PRO A 970 31.27 -15.33 -12.35
CA PRO A 970 30.70 -16.28 -13.30
C PRO A 970 31.78 -17.22 -13.85
N PRO A 971 31.43 -18.48 -14.20
CA PRO A 971 32.36 -19.41 -14.80
C PRO A 971 32.89 -18.86 -16.13
N LEU A 972 34.18 -19.04 -16.39
CA LEU A 972 34.76 -18.81 -17.71
C LEU A 972 33.97 -19.61 -18.77
N ARG A 973 33.75 -19.02 -19.94
CA ARG A 973 33.18 -19.74 -21.09
C ARG A 973 34.28 -20.07 -22.08
N TRP A 974 34.02 -20.99 -22.99
CA TRP A 974 35.01 -21.39 -23.98
C TRP A 974 34.41 -21.65 -25.36
N VAL A 975 35.24 -21.45 -26.38
CA VAL A 975 34.98 -21.87 -27.76
C VAL A 975 36.12 -22.79 -28.16
N LEU A 976 35.79 -23.97 -28.70
CA LEU A 976 36.78 -24.96 -29.14
C LEU A 976 36.89 -24.93 -30.66
N ASP A 977 38.13 -25.05 -31.15
CA ASP A 977 38.44 -25.19 -32.57
C ASP A 977 39.41 -26.39 -32.74
N GLY A 978 38.84 -27.53 -33.12
CA GLY A 978 39.54 -28.82 -33.19
C GLY A 978 39.02 -29.87 -32.20
N ALA A 979 39.77 -30.96 -32.05
CA ALA A 979 39.37 -32.14 -31.26
C ALA A 979 39.73 -32.00 -29.76
N LEU A 980 39.25 -30.94 -29.12
CA LEU A 980 39.39 -30.71 -27.69
C LEU A 980 38.07 -30.95 -26.95
N THR A 981 38.14 -31.19 -25.65
CA THR A 981 37.00 -31.12 -24.73
C THR A 981 37.43 -30.38 -23.49
N LEU A 982 36.65 -29.40 -23.03
CA LEU A 982 36.99 -28.57 -21.88
C LEU A 982 35.83 -28.60 -20.89
N THR A 983 36.15 -28.68 -19.60
CA THR A 983 35.18 -28.62 -18.49
C THR A 983 35.69 -27.69 -17.41
N ILE A 984 34.78 -26.96 -16.76
CA ILE A 984 35.11 -26.00 -15.70
C ILE A 984 34.28 -26.32 -14.44
N SER A 985 34.93 -26.37 -13.28
CA SER A 985 34.30 -26.51 -11.96
C SER A 985 34.40 -25.20 -11.18
N VAL A 986 33.24 -24.77 -10.66
CA VAL A 986 33.00 -23.52 -9.91
C VAL A 986 32.07 -23.75 -8.71
N ASP A 987 31.82 -25.00 -8.35
CA ASP A 987 30.83 -25.41 -7.36
C ASP A 987 31.31 -25.28 -5.90
N GLY A 988 32.54 -24.79 -5.69
CA GLY A 988 33.17 -24.71 -4.37
C GLY A 988 33.59 -26.08 -3.83
N VAL A 989 33.60 -27.12 -4.68
CA VAL A 989 33.94 -28.51 -4.33
C VAL A 989 35.15 -28.95 -5.18
N GLY A 990 35.91 -29.94 -4.69
CA GLY A 990 37.01 -30.52 -5.47
C GLY A 990 38.20 -29.59 -5.70
N GLY A 991 38.31 -28.49 -4.94
CA GLY A 991 39.40 -27.52 -5.01
C GLY A 991 39.07 -26.22 -5.75
N SER A 992 37.88 -26.12 -6.37
CA SER A 992 37.30 -24.83 -6.73
C SER A 992 36.84 -24.09 -5.46
N VAL A 993 36.80 -22.77 -5.50
CA VAL A 993 36.44 -21.91 -4.36
C VAL A 993 35.52 -20.83 -4.85
N ARG A 994 34.36 -20.70 -4.20
CA ARG A 994 33.47 -19.57 -4.40
C ARG A 994 34.04 -18.36 -3.68
N GLY A 995 34.33 -17.28 -4.40
CA GLY A 995 34.94 -16.09 -3.85
C GLY A 995 34.08 -15.46 -2.77
N THR A 996 34.71 -15.10 -1.64
CA THR A 996 34.03 -14.49 -0.48
C THR A 996 34.50 -13.09 -0.17
N LYS A 997 35.48 -12.56 -0.94
CA LYS A 997 35.87 -11.16 -0.87
C LYS A 997 34.75 -10.24 -1.31
N GLU A 998 34.59 -9.10 -0.64
CA GLU A 998 33.62 -8.10 -1.06
C GLU A 998 34.10 -7.37 -2.32
N ASP A 999 33.18 -6.91 -3.16
CA ASP A 999 33.44 -5.98 -4.26
C ASP A 999 32.62 -4.70 -4.02
N ALA A 1000 32.96 -3.99 -2.94
CA ALA A 1000 32.17 -2.87 -2.43
C ALA A 1000 32.70 -1.54 -2.96
N VAL A 1001 31.79 -0.59 -3.25
CA VAL A 1001 32.16 0.79 -3.61
C VAL A 1001 33.03 1.38 -2.50
N CYS A 1002 34.21 1.87 -2.88
CA CYS A 1002 35.21 2.40 -1.96
C CYS A 1002 35.54 1.45 -0.80
N SER A 1003 35.52 0.13 -1.03
CA SER A 1003 35.86 -0.92 -0.05
C SER A 1003 35.11 -0.82 1.28
N ASN A 1004 33.93 -0.19 1.33
CA ASN A 1004 33.21 0.18 2.57
C ASN A 1004 33.99 1.12 3.51
N ARG A 1005 35.12 1.70 3.05
CA ARG A 1005 36.03 2.55 3.83
C ARG A 1005 36.16 3.96 3.26
N GLY A 1006 35.27 4.36 2.34
CA GLY A 1006 35.25 5.71 1.78
C GLY A 1006 33.88 6.11 1.26
N ILE A 1007 33.74 7.39 0.93
CA ILE A 1007 32.54 7.95 0.31
C ILE A 1007 32.85 8.25 -1.16
N CYS A 1008 32.02 7.73 -2.07
CA CYS A 1008 32.14 7.99 -3.50
C CYS A 1008 31.70 9.42 -3.85
N SER A 1009 32.54 10.16 -4.57
CA SER A 1009 32.13 11.39 -5.24
C SER A 1009 31.63 11.06 -6.65
N HIS A 1010 30.32 10.92 -6.83
CA HIS A 1010 29.73 10.61 -8.14
C HIS A 1010 29.90 11.71 -9.20
N LEU A 1011 30.39 12.90 -8.83
CA LEU A 1011 30.79 13.92 -9.80
C LEU A 1011 32.15 13.58 -10.46
N THR A 1012 33.07 12.99 -9.71
CA THR A 1012 34.46 12.74 -10.13
C THR A 1012 34.79 11.27 -10.34
N GLY A 1013 34.02 10.35 -9.74
CA GLY A 1013 34.30 8.92 -9.68
C GLY A 1013 35.42 8.58 -8.69
N VAL A 1014 35.77 9.49 -7.77
CA VAL A 1014 36.88 9.30 -6.82
C VAL A 1014 36.33 9.00 -5.43
N CYS A 1015 36.91 8.00 -4.76
CA CYS A 1015 36.60 7.68 -3.37
C CYS A 1015 37.38 8.60 -2.42
N ARG A 1016 36.66 9.23 -1.49
CA ARG A 1016 37.25 9.92 -0.34
C ARG A 1016 37.35 8.95 0.83
N CYS A 1017 38.56 8.47 1.12
CA CYS A 1017 38.78 7.46 2.16
C CYS A 1017 38.58 8.02 3.57
N THR A 1018 38.06 7.17 4.45
CA THR A 1018 37.97 7.41 5.88
C THR A 1018 39.37 7.37 6.52
N TYR A 1019 39.52 8.01 7.68
CA TYR A 1019 40.82 8.11 8.34
C TYR A 1019 41.45 6.74 8.63
N GLY A 1020 42.71 6.57 8.25
CA GLY A 1020 43.46 5.32 8.42
C GLY A 1020 43.33 4.34 7.24
N PHE A 1021 42.63 4.72 6.17
CA PHE A 1021 42.52 3.94 4.95
C PHE A 1021 42.98 4.74 3.73
N THR A 1022 43.60 4.06 2.78
CA THR A 1022 44.06 4.61 1.51
C THR A 1022 43.86 3.59 0.40
N SER A 1023 44.25 3.98 -0.81
CA SER A 1023 44.13 3.19 -2.02
C SER A 1023 44.94 1.89 -1.95
N SER A 1024 44.36 0.80 -2.45
CA SER A 1024 44.99 -0.53 -2.45
C SER A 1024 45.59 -0.91 -3.80
N ASP A 1025 46.42 -1.96 -3.80
CA ASP A 1025 46.85 -2.68 -5.00
C ASP A 1025 45.89 -3.82 -5.41
N GLY A 1026 44.85 -4.08 -4.59
CA GLY A 1026 43.91 -5.20 -4.74
C GLY A 1026 44.41 -6.54 -4.17
N PHE A 1027 45.63 -6.59 -3.63
CA PHE A 1027 46.26 -7.77 -3.01
C PHE A 1027 46.42 -7.63 -1.50
N GLY A 1028 45.83 -6.58 -0.90
CA GLY A 1028 45.97 -6.24 0.51
C GLY A 1028 47.20 -5.37 0.82
N GLY A 1029 47.89 -4.85 -0.22
CA GLY A 1029 48.95 -3.86 -0.11
C GLY A 1029 48.48 -2.45 -0.52
N GLU A 1030 49.35 -1.46 -0.30
CA GLU A 1030 49.15 -0.08 -0.77
C GLU A 1030 49.29 -0.01 -2.30
N GLY A 1031 48.43 0.76 -2.97
CA GLY A 1031 48.49 0.92 -4.43
C GLY A 1031 47.65 2.09 -4.94
N ASP A 1032 47.35 2.11 -6.25
CA ASP A 1032 46.76 3.27 -6.94
C ASP A 1032 45.31 3.05 -7.44
N ARG A 1033 44.60 2.03 -6.94
CA ARG A 1033 43.20 1.73 -7.37
C ARG A 1033 42.18 2.80 -6.99
N GLY A 1034 42.49 3.64 -6.00
CA GLY A 1034 41.61 4.67 -5.47
C GLY A 1034 40.39 4.11 -4.74
N ASP A 1035 40.46 2.87 -4.21
CA ASP A 1035 39.33 2.11 -3.67
C ASP A 1035 39.22 2.13 -2.15
N CYS A 1036 40.15 2.76 -1.42
CA CYS A 1036 40.21 2.74 0.05
C CYS A 1036 40.39 1.34 0.66
N GLY A 1037 40.87 0.38 -0.12
CA GLY A 1037 41.02 -1.02 0.30
C GLY A 1037 42.28 -1.34 1.10
N TYR A 1038 43.12 -0.36 1.45
CA TYR A 1038 44.35 -0.57 2.22
C TYR A 1038 44.30 0.14 3.57
N MET A 1039 44.60 -0.59 4.64
CA MET A 1039 44.71 -0.03 6.00
C MET A 1039 46.12 0.53 6.21
N GLU A 1040 46.22 1.84 6.45
CA GLU A 1040 47.51 2.46 6.77
C GLU A 1040 48.04 1.94 8.12
N PRO A 1041 49.32 1.54 8.21
CA PRO A 1041 49.91 1.20 9.48
C PRO A 1041 49.94 2.44 10.37
N ILE A 1042 49.32 2.35 11.56
CA ILE A 1042 49.22 3.44 12.55
C ILE A 1042 50.63 3.78 13.07
N TYR A 1043 51.36 4.59 12.30
CA TYR A 1043 52.50 5.35 12.76
C TYR A 1043 52.14 6.82 12.66
N ILE A 1044 52.19 7.47 13.82
CA ILE A 1044 52.15 8.92 13.97
C ILE A 1044 53.15 9.48 12.95
N THR A 1045 52.69 10.34 12.03
CA THR A 1045 53.39 10.98 10.90
C THR A 1045 53.44 10.20 9.58
N SER A 1046 52.42 10.32 8.72
CA SER A 1046 52.50 9.97 7.29
C SER A 1046 52.17 11.17 6.40
N ALA A 1047 52.75 11.21 5.20
CA ALA A 1047 52.66 12.30 4.23
C ALA A 1047 51.23 12.63 3.76
N ALA A 1048 50.26 11.73 3.98
CA ALA A 1048 48.83 12.00 3.76
C ALA A 1048 48.28 13.12 4.66
N GLN A 1049 48.85 13.33 5.86
CA GLN A 1049 48.51 14.50 6.70
C GLN A 1049 48.91 15.83 6.05
N GLN A 1050 49.96 15.85 5.22
CA GLN A 1050 50.35 17.06 4.50
C GLN A 1050 49.53 17.27 3.23
N ALA A 1051 49.00 16.21 2.62
CA ALA A 1051 48.15 16.30 1.43
C ALA A 1051 46.69 16.66 1.75
N ASN A 1052 46.12 16.18 2.86
CA ASN A 1052 44.76 16.51 3.30
C ASN A 1052 44.64 17.85 4.05
N ALA A 1053 45.77 18.47 4.41
CA ALA A 1053 45.82 19.79 5.06
C ALA A 1053 45.99 20.95 4.05
N VAL A 1054 46.21 20.65 2.77
CA VAL A 1054 46.22 21.58 1.63
C VAL A 1054 44.90 21.43 0.90
#